data_AF-A0A8H5P1K8-F1
#
_entry.id   AF-A0A8H5P1K8-F1
#
_cell.length_a   1.000
_cell.length_b   1.000
_cell.length_c   1.000
_cell.angle_alpha   90.00
_cell.angle_beta   90.00
_cell.angle_gamma   90.00
#
_symmetry.space_group_name_H-M   'P 1'
#
loop_
_entity.id
_entity.type
_entity.pdbx_description
1 polymer ?
#
loop_
_entity_poly.entity_id
_entity_poly.type
_entity_poly.pdbx_seq_one_letter_code
_entity_poly.pdbx_strand_id
1 'polypeptide(L)'
;MKLSRVTPFTLLAASCQAAYVQFQDCADTSVANKSLIPESFRASVGLGGDGFEWRFDVIAGQAGRNACEIDTGDVAPRFTVIDYENGPKEVLGEIVNMSCYTSAWLGPRAHFTIASSFERSAFLDTFRTTLEMTSKDNESLSCIRAILTPAAPESIRLLGLWLPIATFALTCIAACWPAQPPTSSLTPKNGRIARAINLLAYIQFMFFSGALSLRYPGFFQPLAGLCSWSTLMLPAGLVETDSPYPRAGVKDGIYEHNGTITGAPGLELLTQMTGSPVKPQSWMNTFVLSLLIFFFLYLSSYISFRLSHRGPISNFTLATLGAQLKDRYWTVVRVFLSCFMLPISAWATYQFLDDQIFGYRNSAMAIIILVVLLAAFWWSWTRDSEMGSLVIQSPGRLNKDPESGRQYYALVLFSLMFLRGSVIGGLQTYTSAQLGVLLGCELVQLLAMTFWTRFACFISLTGILSISRLSLFALHIGFVPGLASHSGRMLVAYIILCGHVTVLTCIFLLPAVIDMAHLIMYGRAVTMSDAERAAPVREVPRPIGRAQTDIESLQKSEPTKNTESNRYTQASSPDFNKLLLEMILKREKDNPKIGPANQKALTEFLEDSKAKDKRAEIKKSPKGFNDSSSTLIPSKSSKDEIAPILDISIVDLVSHLFSEQNSAIRSTPLHYDLDRPINEYFISSSHNTYLRGRQIAARSKLKGYISTLSQGCRSVEVDCWDGRDGQPIVKHGYSLTTSISFRSVIETINNYAFFASDLPLWLSLEVHCNPAQRDIMARTMLEIFKASLVVEPLDASSQKLPSPNQLRGKILLKVKVAQTPEPLQESLSPEYLNLDGPVEEVENGDPQELPGDLLQSLAVYGASRRLPKDVAFDTHRNFIYSISERNFKKHTKDNCSLELAGTSHLVRVYPDPNRVDSSNFDPLQCWRHGVQMAALNCQTDDFYIGLNQAMFHGSSGYVLKASPQPTKIRLQVDVLMAQGLKVSAGSGPVYVKIQLIAPDSLKQKARTASMLMQGLDVPFDENLEMSMETNYPHLTFLQWSVKTVSNGRSMSITSGTAKLYNMREGYRVFPLGVASNNEGRLLCKISVSDCDDVS
;
A
#
# COMPACT_ATOMS: atom_id res chain seq x y z
N MET A 1 11.73 35.50 46.24
CA MET A 1 12.66 34.64 47.01
C MET A 1 13.40 33.74 46.03
N LYS A 2 14.74 33.68 46.05
CA LYS A 2 15.53 32.83 45.13
C LYS A 2 15.60 31.40 45.67
N LEU A 3 14.90 30.45 45.04
CA LEU A 3 15.04 29.01 45.32
C LEU A 3 15.85 28.26 44.24
N SER A 4 16.66 28.98 43.45
CA SER A 4 17.36 28.46 42.26
C SER A 4 18.85 28.13 42.48
N ARG A 5 19.37 28.19 43.71
CA ARG A 5 20.82 28.05 43.99
C ARG A 5 21.26 26.84 44.83
N VAL A 6 20.35 25.98 45.28
CA VAL A 6 20.72 24.69 45.90
C VAL A 6 19.80 23.58 45.39
N THR A 7 20.29 22.83 44.41
CA THR A 7 19.75 21.55 43.96
C THR A 7 20.93 20.65 43.59
N PRO A 8 20.81 19.31 43.61
CA PRO A 8 21.93 18.38 43.40
C PRO A 8 22.58 18.41 42.00
N PHE A 9 22.18 19.35 41.13
CA PHE A 9 22.75 19.56 39.79
C PHE A 9 24.24 19.93 39.79
N THR A 10 24.81 20.45 40.88
CA THR A 10 26.26 20.72 40.96
C THR A 10 27.11 19.45 40.93
N LEU A 11 26.56 18.29 41.32
CA LEU A 11 27.21 16.98 41.17
C LEU A 11 27.11 16.40 39.74
N LEU A 12 26.37 17.06 38.84
CA LEU A 12 26.20 16.68 37.43
C LEU A 12 26.97 17.62 36.47
N ALA A 13 27.72 18.58 37.00
CA ALA A 13 28.48 19.58 36.23
C ALA A 13 29.89 19.11 35.82
N ALA A 14 30.04 17.83 35.48
CA ALA A 14 31.27 17.34 34.86
C ALA A 14 31.39 17.87 33.41
N SER A 15 32.63 18.07 32.93
CA SER A 15 32.92 18.47 31.55
C SER A 15 32.31 17.49 30.54
N CYS A 16 31.35 17.95 29.73
CA CYS A 16 30.63 17.12 28.77
C CYS A 16 31.39 17.02 27.44
N GLN A 17 32.28 16.04 27.33
CA GLN A 17 32.94 15.68 26.06
C GLN A 17 31.99 14.95 25.09
N ALA A 18 30.90 15.59 24.70
CA ALA A 18 30.03 15.11 23.62
C ALA A 18 28.92 16.13 23.31
N ALA A 19 28.74 16.44 22.03
CA ALA A 19 27.56 17.11 21.52
C ALA A 19 26.90 16.21 20.48
N TYR A 20 25.58 16.03 20.55
CA TYR A 20 24.80 15.51 19.43
C TYR A 20 24.90 16.54 18.32
N VAL A 21 25.36 16.14 17.14
CA VAL A 21 25.40 16.99 15.94
C VAL A 21 24.61 16.29 14.86
N GLN A 22 23.59 16.96 14.34
CA GLN A 22 23.04 16.62 13.05
C GLN A 22 23.29 17.78 12.09
N PHE A 23 24.34 17.68 11.27
CA PHE A 23 24.73 18.72 10.33
C PHE A 23 24.24 18.42 8.91
N GLN A 24 23.89 19.48 8.18
CA GLN A 24 23.58 19.45 6.75
C GLN A 24 24.11 20.73 6.12
N ASP A 25 24.58 20.65 4.88
CA ASP A 25 24.89 21.84 4.08
C ASP A 25 23.62 22.69 3.85
N CYS A 26 23.78 24.01 3.84
CA CYS A 26 22.67 24.94 3.62
C CYS A 26 22.23 24.88 2.15
N ALA A 27 21.13 24.17 1.90
CA ALA A 27 20.63 23.83 0.57
C ALA A 27 19.82 24.96 -0.12
N ASP A 28 20.20 26.22 0.08
CA ASP A 28 19.58 27.36 -0.58
C ASP A 28 20.30 27.64 -1.92
N THR A 29 19.52 27.81 -2.99
CA THR A 29 20.00 27.92 -4.39
C THR A 29 20.69 29.24 -4.72
N SER A 30 20.97 30.10 -3.73
CA SER A 30 21.63 31.40 -3.90
C SER A 30 23.16 31.35 -3.83
N VAL A 31 23.77 30.26 -3.35
CA VAL A 31 25.23 30.16 -3.17
C VAL A 31 25.84 29.20 -4.20
N ALA A 32 25.90 29.65 -5.46
CA ALA A 32 26.44 28.87 -6.58
C ALA A 32 27.97 28.61 -6.52
N ASN A 33 28.70 29.35 -5.67
CA ASN A 33 30.17 29.34 -5.59
C ASN A 33 30.70 28.97 -4.18
N LYS A 34 30.23 27.87 -3.56
CA LYS A 34 30.83 27.38 -2.30
C LYS A 34 32.27 26.94 -2.53
N SER A 35 33.22 27.67 -1.95
CA SER A 35 34.65 27.39 -2.06
C SER A 35 35.13 26.31 -1.08
N LEU A 36 34.39 26.08 0.01
CA LEU A 36 34.65 25.08 1.02
C LEU A 36 33.44 24.16 1.21
N ILE A 37 33.58 22.88 0.87
CA ILE A 37 32.57 21.85 1.07
C ILE A 37 32.86 21.14 2.41
N PRO A 38 31.95 21.22 3.40
CA PRO A 38 32.16 20.60 4.71
C PRO A 38 32.00 19.07 4.63
N GLU A 39 33.07 18.35 4.96
CA GLU A 39 33.10 16.88 5.02
C GLU A 39 32.82 16.34 6.43
N SER A 40 33.19 17.09 7.47
CA SER A 40 32.94 16.72 8.86
C SER A 40 32.75 17.96 9.75
N PHE A 41 31.90 17.84 10.76
CA PHE A 41 31.67 18.88 11.76
C PHE A 41 31.52 18.23 13.14
N ARG A 42 32.43 18.61 14.05
CA ARG A 42 32.46 18.17 15.46
C ARG A 42 32.08 19.33 16.37
N ALA A 43 31.51 19.03 17.53
CA ALA A 43 31.28 19.98 18.61
C ALA A 43 31.58 19.33 19.98
N SER A 44 32.16 20.09 20.89
CA SER A 44 32.50 19.67 22.26
C SER A 44 32.32 20.83 23.24
N VAL A 45 32.10 20.54 24.53
CA VAL A 45 31.80 21.55 25.55
C VAL A 45 32.77 21.47 26.71
N GLY A 46 33.58 22.51 26.89
CA GLY A 46 34.49 22.70 28.02
C GLY A 46 33.90 23.63 29.09
N LEU A 47 34.54 23.67 30.26
CA LEU A 47 34.39 24.75 31.23
C LEU A 47 35.42 25.85 30.87
N GLY A 48 34.93 27.04 30.53
CA GLY A 48 35.74 28.24 30.29
C GLY A 48 35.68 29.19 31.50
N GLY A 49 36.35 30.35 31.39
CA GLY A 49 36.46 31.32 32.49
C GLY A 49 35.11 31.91 32.95
N ASP A 50 34.25 32.29 31.99
CA ASP A 50 32.96 32.94 32.26
C ASP A 50 31.73 32.06 31.96
N GLY A 51 31.92 30.77 31.62
CA GLY A 51 30.81 29.88 31.25
C GLY A 51 31.23 28.55 30.64
N PHE A 52 30.37 28.00 29.78
CA PHE A 52 30.70 26.83 28.97
C PHE A 52 31.26 27.26 27.61
N GLU A 53 32.48 26.83 27.30
CA GLU A 53 33.14 27.11 26.03
C GLU A 53 32.83 25.98 25.04
N TRP A 54 32.27 26.31 23.88
CA TRP A 54 32.03 25.35 22.82
C TRP A 54 33.21 25.36 21.84
N ARG A 55 33.76 24.19 21.55
CA ARG A 55 34.81 24.01 20.54
C ARG A 55 34.29 23.13 19.42
N PHE A 56 34.42 23.63 18.21
CA PHE A 56 33.95 23.03 16.97
C PHE A 56 35.14 22.66 16.10
N ASP A 57 35.22 21.42 15.62
CA ASP A 57 36.25 21.02 14.64
C ASP A 57 35.57 20.79 13.28
N VAL A 58 35.99 21.50 12.24
CA VAL A 58 35.41 21.44 10.90
C VAL A 58 36.45 20.95 9.91
N ILE A 59 36.14 19.92 9.14
CA ILE A 59 36.98 19.43 8.03
C ILE A 59 36.27 19.77 6.74
N ALA A 60 36.97 20.42 5.81
CA ALA A 60 36.42 20.82 4.52
C ALA A 60 37.38 20.55 3.35
N GLY A 61 36.80 20.18 2.21
CA GLY A 61 37.45 20.03 0.90
C GLY A 61 37.01 21.11 -0.09
N GLN A 62 37.62 21.18 -1.26
CA GLN A 62 37.33 22.20 -2.28
C GLN A 62 37.08 21.56 -3.66
N ALA A 63 36.16 22.12 -4.43
CA ALA A 63 35.68 21.53 -5.70
C ALA A 63 36.59 21.71 -6.92
N GLY A 64 37.76 22.36 -6.81
CA GLY A 64 38.61 22.66 -7.97
C GLY A 64 40.01 23.26 -7.73
N ARG A 65 40.47 23.36 -6.48
CA ARG A 65 41.84 23.77 -6.09
C ARG A 65 42.26 23.06 -4.79
N ASN A 66 43.51 23.24 -4.35
CA ASN A 66 43.95 22.71 -3.07
C ASN A 66 43.30 23.48 -1.91
N ALA A 67 42.50 22.81 -1.08
CA ALA A 67 41.77 23.41 0.04
C ALA A 67 42.65 24.12 1.10
N CYS A 68 43.97 23.98 1.01
CA CYS A 68 44.95 24.56 1.94
C CYS A 68 45.64 25.84 1.42
N GLU A 69 45.21 26.37 0.26
CA GLU A 69 45.70 27.66 -0.30
C GLU A 69 44.93 28.89 0.22
N ILE A 70 43.99 28.69 1.15
CA ILE A 70 43.15 29.77 1.71
C ILE A 70 43.94 30.53 2.79
N ASP A 71 44.01 31.86 2.66
CA ASP A 71 44.63 32.72 3.69
C ASP A 71 43.75 32.75 4.96
N THR A 72 44.35 32.35 6.08
CA THR A 72 43.75 32.39 7.42
C THR A 72 43.25 33.77 7.84
N GLY A 73 43.83 34.85 7.29
CA GLY A 73 43.42 36.21 7.61
C GLY A 73 42.06 36.61 7.05
N ASP A 74 41.47 35.80 6.15
CA ASP A 74 40.29 36.17 5.38
C ASP A 74 39.01 35.42 5.80
N VAL A 75 39.11 34.38 6.64
CA VAL A 75 37.97 33.53 7.02
C VAL A 75 37.44 33.85 8.41
N ALA A 76 36.20 34.33 8.49
CA ALA A 76 35.49 34.61 9.75
C ALA A 76 34.32 33.62 9.96
N PRO A 77 34.33 32.81 11.03
CA PRO A 77 33.21 31.94 11.36
C PRO A 77 32.13 32.67 12.17
N ARG A 78 30.89 32.68 11.66
CA ARG A 78 29.71 33.29 12.29
C ARG A 78 28.70 32.20 12.67
N PHE A 79 28.26 32.17 13.92
CA PHE A 79 27.24 31.24 14.39
C PHE A 79 25.90 31.97 14.59
N THR A 80 24.86 31.58 13.86
CA THR A 80 23.48 31.93 14.20
C THR A 80 22.92 30.86 15.12
N VAL A 81 22.79 31.16 16.41
CA VAL A 81 22.20 30.26 17.42
C VAL A 81 20.74 30.64 17.64
N ILE A 82 19.85 29.71 17.32
CA ILE A 82 18.43 29.78 17.65
C ILE A 82 18.22 28.99 18.96
N ASP A 83 18.23 29.72 20.06
CA ASP A 83 17.65 29.30 21.33
C ASP A 83 16.12 29.40 21.21
N TYR A 84 15.39 28.32 21.47
CA TYR A 84 13.95 28.25 21.16
C TYR A 84 13.05 29.17 22.01
N GLU A 85 13.60 29.83 23.03
CA GLU A 85 12.91 30.85 23.84
C GLU A 85 13.24 32.29 23.41
N ASN A 86 14.24 32.50 22.55
CA ASN A 86 14.73 33.81 22.14
C ASN A 86 14.79 33.95 20.60
N GLY A 87 14.92 35.18 20.10
CA GLY A 87 15.22 35.41 18.69
C GLY A 87 16.60 34.82 18.29
N PRO A 88 16.88 34.63 16.98
CA PRO A 88 18.20 34.22 16.53
C PRO A 88 19.27 35.17 17.08
N LYS A 89 20.24 34.63 17.83
CA LYS A 89 21.40 35.38 18.30
C LYS A 89 22.59 35.05 17.40
N GLU A 90 23.23 36.07 16.85
CA GLU A 90 24.52 35.90 16.21
C GLU A 90 25.63 35.91 17.27
N VAL A 91 26.54 34.96 17.15
CA VAL A 91 27.71 34.78 18.01
C VAL A 91 28.92 34.57 17.10
N LEU A 92 29.99 35.33 17.32
CA LEU A 92 31.24 35.14 16.58
C LEU A 92 31.97 33.88 17.05
N GLY A 93 32.64 33.21 16.13
CA GLY A 93 33.62 32.18 16.42
C GLY A 93 35.04 32.73 16.26
N GLU A 94 35.99 32.14 16.98
CA GLU A 94 37.42 32.40 16.85
C GLU A 94 38.12 31.14 16.35
N ILE A 95 38.93 31.23 15.29
CA ILE A 95 39.71 30.10 14.78
C ILE A 95 40.94 29.92 15.69
N VAL A 96 40.89 28.90 16.56
CA VAL A 96 41.94 28.58 17.54
C VAL A 96 43.10 27.80 16.92
N ASN A 97 42.81 26.98 15.91
CA ASN A 97 43.82 26.21 15.19
C ASN A 97 43.37 25.94 13.75
N MET A 98 44.31 25.93 12.80
CA MET A 98 44.07 25.44 11.45
C MET A 98 45.21 24.50 11.04
N SER A 99 44.86 23.37 10.45
CA SER A 99 45.82 22.37 9.97
C SER A 99 45.41 21.87 8.58
N CYS A 100 46.40 21.66 7.72
CA CYS A 100 46.21 21.01 6.42
C CYS A 100 46.69 19.56 6.51
N TYR A 101 45.93 18.61 5.94
CA TYR A 101 46.42 17.24 5.76
C TYR A 101 45.99 16.66 4.41
N THR A 102 46.89 15.91 3.79
CA THR A 102 46.68 15.23 2.51
C THR A 102 46.44 13.74 2.72
N SER A 103 45.32 13.20 2.24
CA SER A 103 45.11 11.75 2.19
C SER A 103 45.40 11.21 0.78
N ALA A 104 46.02 10.03 0.71
CA ALA A 104 46.44 9.43 -0.57
C ALA A 104 45.27 9.07 -1.52
N TRP A 105 44.05 9.01 -1.00
CA TRP A 105 42.84 8.64 -1.75
C TRP A 105 41.93 9.81 -2.09
N LEU A 106 41.99 10.92 -1.35
CA LEU A 106 40.99 11.99 -1.41
C LEU A 106 41.59 13.42 -1.45
N GLY A 107 42.92 13.58 -1.51
CA GLY A 107 43.58 14.89 -1.67
C GLY A 107 43.71 15.73 -0.37
N PRO A 108 44.07 17.03 -0.50
CA PRO A 108 44.26 17.95 0.62
C PRO A 108 42.94 18.39 1.27
N ARG A 109 42.95 18.51 2.60
CA ARG A 109 41.84 19.00 3.44
C ARG A 109 42.31 20.09 4.38
N ALA A 110 41.46 21.11 4.55
CA ALA A 110 41.59 22.06 5.65
C ALA A 110 40.81 21.55 6.87
N HIS A 111 41.43 21.65 8.05
CA HIS A 111 40.84 21.31 9.33
C HIS A 111 40.92 22.54 10.25
N PHE A 112 39.77 23.09 10.61
CA PHE A 112 39.59 24.30 11.42
C PHE A 112 39.06 23.93 12.80
N THR A 113 39.75 24.31 13.87
CA THR A 113 39.21 24.27 15.24
C THR A 113 38.75 25.69 15.60
N ILE A 114 37.47 25.84 15.89
CA ILE A 114 36.78 27.11 16.15
C ILE A 114 36.24 27.09 17.59
N ALA A 115 36.59 28.07 18.42
CA ALA A 115 35.95 28.28 19.71
C ALA A 115 34.82 29.31 19.62
N SER A 116 33.77 29.12 20.40
CA SER A 116 32.70 30.11 20.59
C SER A 116 32.01 29.86 21.94
N SER A 117 31.34 30.87 22.49
CA SER A 117 30.66 30.77 23.79
C SER A 117 29.26 31.33 23.71
N PHE A 118 28.25 30.56 24.11
CA PHE A 118 26.86 31.01 24.24
C PHE A 118 26.26 30.61 25.58
N GLU A 119 25.44 31.50 26.14
CA GLU A 119 24.85 31.35 27.47
C GLU A 119 23.86 30.17 27.56
N ARG A 120 23.76 29.57 28.75
CA ARG A 120 22.93 28.39 29.00
C ARG A 120 21.61 28.77 29.69
N SER A 121 20.48 28.44 29.06
CA SER A 121 19.13 28.52 29.63
C SER A 121 18.77 27.31 30.50
N ALA A 122 19.01 26.07 30.03
CA ALA A 122 18.55 24.84 30.69
C ALA A 122 19.54 23.64 30.67
N PHE A 123 19.24 22.60 31.48
CA PHE A 123 19.99 21.33 31.50
C PHE A 123 19.68 20.50 30.24
N LEU A 124 20.72 19.93 29.61
CA LEU A 124 20.70 19.16 28.34
C LEU A 124 19.86 19.79 27.20
N ASP A 125 19.83 21.13 27.09
CA ASP A 125 19.03 21.80 26.06
C ASP A 125 19.55 21.54 24.64
N THR A 126 18.66 21.66 23.66
CA THR A 126 18.91 21.41 22.25
C THR A 126 18.81 22.71 21.47
N PHE A 127 19.92 23.15 20.89
CA PHE A 127 20.05 24.35 20.09
C PHE A 127 19.94 24.01 18.59
N ARG A 128 19.38 24.91 17.80
CA ARG A 128 19.57 24.90 16.35
C ARG A 128 20.63 25.96 16.02
N THR A 129 21.70 25.56 15.35
CA THR A 129 22.87 26.40 15.11
C THR A 129 23.22 26.36 13.63
N THR A 130 23.38 27.50 12.99
CA THR A 130 23.98 27.59 11.66
C THR A 130 25.37 28.18 11.82
N LEU A 131 26.41 27.47 11.39
CA LEU A 131 27.75 28.03 11.21
C LEU A 131 27.88 28.46 9.75
N GLU A 132 28.20 29.73 9.52
CA GLU A 132 28.60 30.25 8.23
C GLU A 132 30.07 30.68 8.29
N MET A 133 30.87 30.24 7.32
CA MET A 133 32.25 30.71 7.13
C MET A 133 32.22 31.80 6.06
N THR A 134 32.52 33.05 6.43
CA THR A 134 32.50 34.19 5.50
C THR A 134 33.90 34.68 5.17
N SER A 135 34.09 35.20 3.96
CA SER A 135 35.27 35.98 3.55
C SER A 135 35.31 37.37 4.23
N LYS A 136 36.43 38.10 4.10
CA LYS A 136 36.55 39.53 4.47
C LYS A 136 35.48 40.41 3.83
N ASP A 137 35.13 40.12 2.57
CA ASP A 137 34.08 40.81 1.82
C ASP A 137 32.66 40.33 2.18
N ASN A 138 32.53 39.54 3.25
CA ASN A 138 31.28 38.97 3.76
C ASN A 138 30.57 38.00 2.79
N GLU A 139 31.29 37.45 1.80
CA GLU A 139 30.82 36.34 0.95
C GLU A 139 30.81 35.00 1.70
N SER A 140 29.80 34.17 1.48
CA SER A 140 29.64 32.85 2.12
C SER A 140 30.49 31.77 1.45
N LEU A 141 31.52 31.28 2.15
CA LEU A 141 32.46 30.26 1.67
C LEU A 141 31.95 28.83 1.94
N SER A 142 31.27 28.64 3.07
CA SER A 142 30.68 27.38 3.54
C SER A 142 29.56 27.65 4.55
N CYS A 143 28.50 26.83 4.56
CA CYS A 143 27.38 26.97 5.50
C CYS A 143 26.93 25.60 6.03
N ILE A 144 26.95 25.44 7.35
CA ILE A 144 26.67 24.19 8.06
C ILE A 144 25.52 24.41 9.03
N ARG A 145 24.37 23.78 8.76
CA ARG A 145 23.20 23.82 9.64
C ARG A 145 23.21 22.60 10.57
N ALA A 146 23.48 22.81 11.85
CA ALA A 146 23.55 21.80 12.90
C ALA A 146 22.36 21.87 13.89
N ILE A 147 21.95 20.72 14.43
CA ILE A 147 21.25 20.65 15.72
C ILE A 147 22.25 20.17 16.76
N LEU A 148 22.39 20.93 17.86
CA LEU A 148 23.35 20.71 18.94
C LEU A 148 22.63 20.38 20.25
N THR A 149 22.92 19.24 20.86
CA THR A 149 22.50 18.94 22.25
C THR A 149 23.73 18.51 23.04
N PRO A 150 23.94 18.90 24.31
CA PRO A 150 25.00 18.32 25.14
C PRO A 150 24.68 16.86 25.50
N ALA A 151 25.69 15.99 25.59
CA ALA A 151 25.48 14.65 26.11
C ALA A 151 25.14 14.64 27.60
N ALA A 152 24.42 13.59 28.02
CA ALA A 152 24.26 13.26 29.42
C ALA A 152 25.64 12.92 30.03
N PRO A 153 25.99 13.45 31.22
CA PRO A 153 27.18 13.06 31.95
C PRO A 153 27.33 11.54 32.07
N GLU A 154 28.56 11.05 32.09
CA GLU A 154 28.85 9.61 32.12
C GLU A 154 28.14 8.90 33.29
N SER A 155 28.04 9.57 34.44
CA SER A 155 27.28 9.09 35.62
C SER A 155 25.80 8.84 35.32
N ILE A 156 25.13 9.71 34.57
CA ILE A 156 23.73 9.52 34.15
C ILE A 156 23.62 8.37 33.14
N ARG A 157 24.56 8.28 32.20
CA ARG A 157 24.56 7.21 31.18
C ARG A 157 24.83 5.84 31.79
N LEU A 158 25.76 5.75 32.75
CA LEU A 158 26.00 4.54 33.55
C LEU A 158 24.77 4.18 34.38
N LEU A 159 24.14 5.16 35.05
CA LEU A 159 22.91 4.92 35.82
C LEU A 159 21.78 4.40 34.92
N GLY A 160 21.56 5.01 33.76
CA GLY A 160 20.52 4.61 32.80
C GLY A 160 20.72 3.21 32.22
N LEU A 161 21.97 2.75 32.07
CA LEU A 161 22.30 1.40 31.64
C LEU A 161 22.18 0.38 32.78
N TRP A 162 22.80 0.66 33.92
CA TRP A 162 22.93 -0.31 35.02
C TRP A 162 21.71 -0.40 35.92
N LEU A 163 20.90 0.65 36.09
CA LEU A 163 19.70 0.59 36.94
C LEU A 163 18.68 -0.46 36.43
N PRO A 164 18.30 -0.52 35.13
CA PRO A 164 17.44 -1.58 34.61
C PRO A 164 18.07 -2.97 34.74
N ILE A 165 19.36 -3.11 34.41
CA ILE A 165 20.09 -4.39 34.46
C ILE A 165 20.15 -4.94 35.88
N ALA A 166 20.56 -4.11 36.85
CA ALA A 166 20.67 -4.50 38.26
C ALA A 166 19.30 -4.84 38.86
N THR A 167 18.26 -4.06 38.55
CA THR A 167 16.88 -4.32 39.00
C THR A 167 16.37 -5.65 38.44
N PHE A 168 16.65 -5.94 37.16
CA PHE A 168 16.29 -7.20 36.52
C PHE A 168 17.05 -8.39 37.11
N ALA A 169 18.38 -8.30 37.21
CA ALA A 169 19.22 -9.33 37.80
C ALA A 169 18.81 -9.66 39.25
N LEU A 170 18.58 -8.64 40.10
CA LEU A 170 18.14 -8.83 41.48
C LEU A 170 16.77 -9.53 41.55
N THR A 171 15.82 -9.15 40.68
CA THR A 171 14.50 -9.77 40.60
C THR A 171 14.58 -11.24 40.13
N CYS A 172 15.46 -11.54 39.17
CA CYS A 172 15.74 -12.92 38.74
C CYS A 172 16.38 -13.76 39.85
N ILE A 173 17.35 -13.22 40.59
CA ILE A 173 17.98 -13.91 41.73
C ILE A 173 16.93 -14.23 42.80
N ALA A 174 16.09 -13.26 43.18
CA ALA A 174 15.01 -13.46 44.14
C ALA A 174 13.95 -14.49 43.67
N ALA A 175 13.71 -14.58 42.35
CA ALA A 175 12.80 -15.55 41.74
C ALA A 175 13.39 -16.98 41.65
N CYS A 176 14.71 -17.11 41.51
CA CYS A 176 15.41 -18.39 41.47
C CYS A 176 15.82 -18.93 42.85
N TRP A 177 15.71 -18.14 43.92
CA TRP A 177 16.12 -18.55 45.26
C TRP A 177 15.28 -19.71 45.81
N PRO A 178 15.90 -20.80 46.33
CA PRO A 178 15.17 -21.94 46.88
C PRO A 178 14.48 -21.57 48.20
N ALA A 179 13.18 -21.32 48.15
CA ALA A 179 12.33 -21.31 49.35
C ALA A 179 11.89 -22.73 49.70
N GLN A 180 12.01 -23.14 50.96
CA GLN A 180 11.46 -24.43 51.41
C GLN A 180 9.94 -24.46 51.18
N PRO A 181 9.37 -25.56 50.63
CA PRO A 181 7.94 -25.66 50.39
C PRO A 181 7.18 -25.71 51.72
N PRO A 182 6.10 -24.93 51.91
CA PRO A 182 5.23 -25.07 53.07
C PRO A 182 4.48 -26.40 53.01
N THR A 183 4.44 -27.10 54.15
CA THR A 183 3.76 -28.39 54.31
C THR A 183 2.25 -28.23 54.44
N SER A 184 1.55 -27.89 53.35
CA SER A 184 0.15 -28.25 53.04
C SER A 184 -0.41 -27.45 51.85
N SER A 185 -1.40 -28.04 51.18
CA SER A 185 -2.17 -27.53 50.03
C SER A 185 -1.44 -27.48 48.68
N LEU A 186 -2.18 -27.81 47.61
CA LEU A 186 -1.70 -27.78 46.23
C LEU A 186 -1.45 -26.33 45.78
N THR A 187 -0.31 -26.14 45.10
CA THR A 187 0.02 -25.03 44.19
C THR A 187 -0.04 -23.58 44.72
N PRO A 188 1.08 -23.10 45.30
CA PRO A 188 1.48 -21.70 45.23
C PRO A 188 2.75 -21.55 44.37
N LYS A 189 2.67 -21.79 43.05
CA LYS A 189 3.82 -21.61 42.15
C LYS A 189 3.95 -20.19 41.62
N ASN A 190 4.97 -19.49 42.14
CA ASN A 190 5.86 -18.61 41.38
C ASN A 190 5.41 -17.17 41.04
N GLY A 191 4.78 -16.46 41.97
CA GLY A 191 4.57 -15.00 41.85
C GLY A 191 5.83 -14.17 41.60
N ARG A 192 7.01 -14.62 42.06
CA ARG A 192 8.29 -13.95 41.78
C ARG A 192 8.73 -14.04 40.32
N ILE A 193 8.43 -15.14 39.63
CA ILE A 193 8.73 -15.28 38.19
C ILE A 193 7.84 -14.33 37.38
N ALA A 194 6.55 -14.25 37.73
CA ALA A 194 5.64 -13.27 37.14
C ALA A 194 6.15 -11.82 37.35
N ARG A 195 6.73 -11.48 38.51
CA ARG A 195 7.36 -10.17 38.73
C ARG A 195 8.55 -9.92 37.79
N ALA A 196 9.42 -10.91 37.58
CA ALA A 196 10.56 -10.80 36.65
C ALA A 196 10.12 -10.61 35.18
N ILE A 197 9.08 -11.33 34.74
CA ILE A 197 8.50 -11.18 33.39
C ILE A 197 7.87 -9.78 33.22
N ASN A 198 7.10 -9.31 34.21
CA ASN A 198 6.50 -7.98 34.19
C ASN A 198 7.55 -6.85 34.17
N LEU A 199 8.69 -7.03 34.87
CA LEU A 199 9.82 -6.10 34.83
C LEU A 199 10.47 -6.07 33.45
N LEU A 200 10.77 -7.22 32.84
CA LEU A 200 11.33 -7.27 31.49
C LEU A 200 10.42 -6.58 30.48
N ALA A 201 9.11 -6.87 30.52
CA ALA A 201 8.12 -6.23 29.66
C ALA A 201 8.02 -4.70 29.89
N TYR A 202 8.29 -4.21 31.10
CA TYR A 202 8.35 -2.77 31.38
C TYR A 202 9.63 -2.11 30.83
N ILE A 203 10.79 -2.76 30.93
CA ILE A 203 12.06 -2.27 30.35
C ILE A 203 11.95 -2.25 28.80
N GLN A 204 11.33 -3.27 28.20
CA GLN A 204 11.03 -3.28 26.76
C GLN A 204 10.09 -2.13 26.37
N PHE A 205 9.10 -1.80 27.21
CA PHE A 205 8.23 -0.64 27.02
C PHE A 205 9.01 0.69 27.07
N MET A 206 9.97 0.86 27.99
CA MET A 206 10.85 2.05 28.04
C MET A 206 11.68 2.23 26.76
N PHE A 207 12.19 1.13 26.20
CA PHE A 207 12.91 1.19 24.93
C PHE A 207 11.97 1.55 23.78
N PHE A 208 10.85 0.84 23.62
CA PHE A 208 9.94 1.05 22.50
C PHE A 208 9.14 2.35 22.57
N SER A 209 8.97 2.96 23.76
CA SER A 209 8.40 4.31 23.89
C SER A 209 9.36 5.39 23.37
N GLY A 210 10.68 5.16 23.41
CA GLY A 210 11.69 6.00 22.74
C GLY A 210 11.88 5.68 21.25
N ALA A 211 11.38 4.54 20.77
CA ALA A 211 11.50 4.06 19.39
C ALA A 211 10.35 4.49 18.46
N LEU A 212 9.38 5.29 18.93
CA LEU A 212 8.30 5.80 18.08
C LEU A 212 8.85 6.90 17.14
N SER A 213 8.17 7.15 16.03
CA SER A 213 8.56 8.23 15.11
C SER A 213 8.01 9.60 15.56
N LEU A 214 8.43 10.08 16.74
CA LEU A 214 7.99 11.36 17.32
C LEU A 214 9.13 12.39 17.41
N ARG A 215 8.81 13.68 17.61
CA ARG A 215 9.80 14.77 17.72
C ARG A 215 10.30 14.92 19.16
N TYR A 216 11.09 13.96 19.60
CA TYR A 216 11.78 14.01 20.90
C TYR A 216 12.85 15.10 20.96
N PRO A 217 13.20 15.62 22.15
CA PRO A 217 14.43 16.38 22.35
C PRO A 217 15.65 15.46 22.26
N GLY A 218 16.80 16.02 21.85
CA GLY A 218 17.97 15.23 21.43
C GLY A 218 18.56 14.29 22.49
N PHE A 219 18.36 14.58 23.78
CA PHE A 219 18.86 13.77 24.89
C PHE A 219 17.98 12.55 25.25
N PHE A 220 16.72 12.49 24.80
CA PHE A 220 15.75 11.51 25.31
C PHE A 220 15.95 10.10 24.74
N GLN A 221 15.99 9.97 23.42
CA GLN A 221 16.13 8.67 22.74
C GLN A 221 17.47 7.96 23.05
N PRO A 222 18.62 8.65 23.17
CA PRO A 222 19.87 8.04 23.62
C PRO A 222 19.80 7.42 25.02
N LEU A 223 19.09 8.08 25.97
CA LEU A 223 18.88 7.53 27.31
C LEU A 223 17.92 6.32 27.29
N ALA A 224 16.85 6.36 26.48
CA ALA A 224 15.97 5.23 26.27
C ALA A 224 16.67 4.03 25.58
N GLY A 225 17.59 4.32 24.64
CA GLY A 225 18.37 3.34 23.88
C GLY A 225 19.30 2.47 24.75
N LEU A 226 19.67 2.92 25.95
CA LEU A 226 20.42 2.13 26.94
C LEU A 226 19.67 0.85 27.38
N CYS A 227 18.34 0.79 27.19
CA CYS A 227 17.51 -0.39 27.46
C CYS A 227 17.46 -1.40 26.30
N SER A 228 18.20 -1.19 25.21
CA SER A 228 18.26 -2.01 23.99
C SER A 228 18.47 -3.51 24.20
N TRP A 229 19.31 -3.89 25.16
CA TRP A 229 19.57 -5.29 25.51
C TRP A 229 18.29 -6.09 25.82
N SER A 230 17.24 -5.43 26.34
CA SER A 230 15.96 -6.06 26.69
C SER A 230 15.11 -6.44 25.47
N THR A 231 15.36 -5.84 24.31
CA THR A 231 14.63 -6.04 23.05
C THR A 231 15.41 -6.85 22.01
N LEU A 232 16.46 -7.56 22.46
CA LEU A 232 17.37 -8.37 21.65
C LEU A 232 18.20 -7.56 20.64
N MET A 233 18.39 -6.27 20.91
CA MET A 233 19.26 -5.39 20.14
C MET A 233 20.55 -5.14 20.94
N LEU A 234 21.69 -5.43 20.32
CA LEU A 234 23.01 -5.30 20.95
C LEU A 234 23.93 -4.48 20.03
N PRO A 235 24.84 -3.63 20.58
CA PRO A 235 25.78 -2.84 19.78
C PRO A 235 26.73 -3.68 18.90
N ALA A 236 26.95 -4.94 19.27
CA ALA A 236 27.66 -5.93 18.46
C ALA A 236 26.79 -7.18 18.33
N GLY A 237 26.64 -7.67 17.10
CA GLY A 237 25.85 -8.85 16.80
C GLY A 237 26.59 -10.17 16.95
N LEU A 238 25.85 -11.27 16.81
CA LEU A 238 26.39 -12.63 16.79
C LEU A 238 26.67 -13.15 15.37
N VAL A 239 25.96 -12.60 14.37
CA VAL A 239 26.09 -12.96 12.95
C VAL A 239 26.80 -11.85 12.19
N GLU A 240 26.39 -10.60 12.45
CA GLU A 240 27.09 -9.41 11.95
C GLU A 240 27.81 -8.73 13.10
N THR A 241 29.14 -8.73 13.05
CA THR A 241 29.99 -8.08 14.06
C THR A 241 30.35 -6.65 13.70
N ASP A 242 30.27 -6.31 12.40
CA ASP A 242 30.62 -5.00 11.87
C ASP A 242 29.37 -4.11 11.75
N SER A 243 29.36 -3.05 12.55
CA SER A 243 28.37 -1.98 12.44
C SER A 243 28.99 -0.80 11.70
N PRO A 244 28.27 -0.14 10.77
CA PRO A 244 28.74 1.09 10.14
C PRO A 244 28.82 2.25 11.15
N TYR A 245 28.20 2.11 12.32
CA TYR A 245 28.32 3.02 13.45
C TYR A 245 29.32 2.43 14.46
N PRO A 246 30.25 3.21 15.04
CA PRO A 246 31.16 2.69 16.06
C PRO A 246 30.42 2.09 17.26
N ARG A 247 31.10 1.24 18.05
CA ARG A 247 30.56 0.35 19.10
C ARG A 247 29.65 0.96 20.20
N ALA A 248 29.35 2.25 20.16
CA ALA A 248 28.43 2.93 21.08
C ALA A 248 27.40 3.83 20.35
N GLY A 249 27.31 3.78 19.01
CA GLY A 249 26.61 4.78 18.20
C GLY A 249 27.30 6.14 18.19
N VAL A 250 28.44 6.26 18.88
CA VAL A 250 29.19 7.48 19.15
C VAL A 250 30.57 7.39 18.49
N LYS A 251 30.89 8.34 17.63
CA LYS A 251 32.23 8.55 17.06
C LYS A 251 32.77 9.88 17.58
N ASP A 252 33.97 9.87 18.14
CA ASP A 252 34.67 11.07 18.62
C ASP A 252 33.87 11.95 19.60
N GLY A 253 32.91 11.35 20.32
CA GLY A 253 31.99 12.04 21.26
C GLY A 253 30.64 12.44 20.64
N ILE A 254 30.35 12.09 19.39
CA ILE A 254 29.14 12.52 18.68
C ILE A 254 28.35 11.30 18.22
N TYR A 255 27.04 11.30 18.44
CA TYR A 255 26.17 10.28 17.85
C TYR A 255 26.01 10.56 16.35
N GLU A 256 26.76 9.82 15.52
CA GLU A 256 26.65 9.93 14.06
C GLU A 256 25.33 9.31 13.59
N HIS A 257 24.47 10.13 12.99
CA HIS A 257 23.23 9.71 12.37
C HIS A 257 23.36 9.84 10.84
N ASN A 258 23.24 8.72 10.13
CA ASN A 258 23.15 8.74 8.67
C ASN A 258 21.69 9.04 8.27
N GLY A 259 21.38 10.32 8.10
CA GLY A 259 20.07 10.78 7.63
C GLY A 259 19.79 12.27 7.86
N THR A 260 18.90 12.81 7.03
CA THR A 260 18.44 14.21 7.06
C THR A 260 17.65 14.56 8.31
N ILE A 261 17.76 15.82 8.75
CA ILE A 261 17.10 16.39 9.92
C ILE A 261 15.59 16.09 9.90
N THR A 262 15.16 15.17 10.78
CA THR A 262 13.78 14.66 11.00
C THR A 262 13.19 13.64 9.99
N GLY A 263 13.99 12.93 9.19
CA GLY A 263 13.48 12.02 8.15
C GLY A 263 13.35 10.51 8.48
N ALA A 264 14.16 9.97 9.39
CA ALA A 264 14.26 8.52 9.62
C ALA A 264 13.17 7.96 10.57
N PRO A 265 12.72 6.69 10.39
CA PRO A 265 11.89 5.99 11.37
C PRO A 265 12.54 5.98 12.76
N GLY A 266 11.75 6.19 13.82
CA GLY A 266 12.22 6.23 15.21
C GLY A 266 12.97 4.97 15.66
N LEU A 267 12.56 3.79 15.17
CA LEU A 267 13.27 2.53 15.43
C LEU A 267 14.62 2.45 14.70
N GLU A 268 14.78 3.14 13.56
CA GLU A 268 16.06 3.28 12.84
C GLU A 268 16.98 4.24 13.58
N LEU A 269 16.47 5.39 13.99
CA LEU A 269 17.24 6.36 14.77
C LEU A 269 17.79 5.72 16.06
N LEU A 270 17.03 4.81 16.67
CA LEU A 270 17.43 4.08 17.87
C LEU A 270 18.46 2.96 17.61
N THR A 271 18.52 2.33 16.42
CA THR A 271 19.65 1.44 16.08
C THR A 271 20.94 2.23 15.92
N GLN A 272 20.89 3.40 15.27
CA GLN A 272 22.04 4.28 15.09
C GLN A 272 22.57 4.78 16.44
N MET A 273 21.68 5.28 17.32
CA MET A 273 22.03 5.74 18.67
C MET A 273 22.61 4.66 19.59
N THR A 274 22.38 3.39 19.30
CA THR A 274 22.88 2.26 20.11
C THR A 274 24.09 1.56 19.47
N GLY A 275 24.52 2.01 18.29
CA GLY A 275 25.59 1.38 17.52
C GLY A 275 25.21 0.04 16.87
N SER A 276 23.94 -0.35 16.91
CA SER A 276 23.46 -1.61 16.33
C SER A 276 23.55 -1.58 14.78
N PRO A 277 23.85 -2.71 14.10
CA PRO A 277 23.90 -2.77 12.64
C PRO A 277 22.61 -2.29 11.92
N VAL A 278 22.70 -1.95 10.63
CA VAL A 278 21.55 -1.45 9.86
C VAL A 278 20.52 -2.54 9.50
N LYS A 279 19.40 -2.11 8.89
CA LYS A 279 18.11 -2.82 8.76
C LYS A 279 18.14 -4.33 8.44
N PRO A 280 18.93 -4.85 7.47
CA PRO A 280 18.93 -6.28 7.20
C PRO A 280 19.83 -7.09 8.17
N GLN A 281 20.91 -6.50 8.70
CA GLN A 281 21.86 -7.19 9.59
C GLN A 281 21.35 -7.30 11.03
N SER A 282 20.79 -6.22 11.61
CA SER A 282 20.25 -6.25 12.98
C SER A 282 19.13 -7.30 13.15
N TRP A 283 18.30 -7.49 12.13
CA TRP A 283 17.24 -8.51 12.16
C TRP A 283 17.78 -9.93 12.28
N MET A 284 18.88 -10.25 11.57
CA MET A 284 19.52 -11.57 11.67
C MET A 284 20.11 -11.81 13.07
N ASN A 285 20.71 -10.77 13.66
CA ASN A 285 21.22 -10.81 15.04
C ASN A 285 20.09 -11.05 16.05
N THR A 286 18.98 -10.30 15.95
CA THR A 286 17.78 -10.49 16.78
C THR A 286 17.21 -11.91 16.64
N PHE A 287 17.10 -12.44 15.41
CA PHE A 287 16.59 -13.79 15.17
C PHE A 287 17.48 -14.86 15.82
N VAL A 288 18.79 -14.85 15.55
CA VAL A 288 19.73 -15.84 16.09
C VAL A 288 19.83 -15.75 17.61
N LEU A 289 19.85 -14.54 18.19
CA LEU A 289 19.84 -14.38 19.65
C LEU A 289 18.54 -14.92 20.27
N SER A 290 17.38 -14.70 19.63
CA SER A 290 16.11 -15.27 20.10
C SER A 290 16.10 -16.80 20.06
N LEU A 291 16.70 -17.41 19.02
CA LEU A 291 16.84 -18.85 18.87
C LEU A 291 17.73 -19.46 19.96
N LEU A 292 18.87 -18.82 20.26
CA LEU A 292 19.79 -19.23 21.32
C LEU A 292 19.14 -19.14 22.70
N ILE A 293 18.36 -18.09 22.97
CA ILE A 293 17.61 -17.95 24.22
C ILE A 293 16.54 -19.05 24.34
N PHE A 294 15.82 -19.37 23.25
CA PHE A 294 14.86 -20.48 23.25
C PHE A 294 15.54 -21.82 23.57
N PHE A 295 16.67 -22.13 22.93
CA PHE A 295 17.44 -23.34 23.22
C PHE A 295 18.00 -23.36 24.65
N PHE A 296 18.47 -22.23 25.17
CA PHE A 296 18.94 -22.12 26.55
C PHE A 296 17.81 -22.37 27.57
N LEU A 297 16.63 -21.78 27.37
CA LEU A 297 15.45 -22.04 28.20
C LEU A 297 15.02 -23.51 28.13
N TYR A 298 15.06 -24.12 26.95
CA TYR A 298 14.77 -25.54 26.77
C TYR A 298 15.78 -26.45 27.49
N LEU A 299 17.08 -26.20 27.32
CA LEU A 299 18.15 -26.95 27.96
C LEU A 299 18.13 -26.79 29.49
N SER A 300 17.90 -25.59 30.00
CA SER A 300 17.76 -25.32 31.43
C SER A 300 16.56 -26.04 32.04
N SER A 301 15.41 -26.03 31.34
CA SER A 301 14.22 -26.82 31.71
C SER A 301 14.51 -28.33 31.73
N TYR A 302 15.24 -28.83 30.73
CA TYR A 302 15.65 -30.23 30.62
C TYR A 302 16.63 -30.66 31.73
N ILE A 303 17.65 -29.85 32.03
CA ILE A 303 18.62 -30.10 33.10
C ILE A 303 17.91 -30.09 34.45
N SER A 304 17.02 -29.11 34.70
CA SER A 304 16.19 -29.05 35.91
C SER A 304 15.34 -30.30 36.10
N PHE A 305 14.74 -30.80 35.01
CA PHE A 305 13.99 -32.06 35.01
C PHE A 305 14.88 -33.27 35.36
N ARG A 306 16.08 -33.39 34.76
CA ARG A 306 17.03 -34.48 35.04
C ARG A 306 17.58 -34.44 36.48
N LEU A 307 17.86 -33.26 37.03
CA LEU A 307 18.33 -33.09 38.41
C LEU A 307 17.23 -33.42 39.43
N SER A 308 15.98 -33.03 39.14
CA SER A 308 14.82 -33.33 40.00
C SER A 308 14.44 -34.82 40.06
N HIS A 309 14.97 -35.67 39.16
CA HIS A 309 14.64 -37.10 39.07
C HIS A 309 15.84 -38.02 39.37
N ARG A 310 16.75 -37.61 40.25
CA ARG A 310 17.88 -38.45 40.76
C ARG A 310 17.44 -39.59 41.72
N GLY A 311 16.24 -40.13 41.57
CA GLY A 311 15.81 -41.37 42.24
C GLY A 311 16.17 -42.61 41.41
N PRO A 312 16.17 -43.82 41.99
CA PRO A 312 16.44 -45.06 41.26
C PRO A 312 15.42 -45.25 40.13
N ILE A 313 15.91 -45.41 38.90
CA ILE A 313 15.09 -45.49 37.69
C ILE A 313 14.54 -46.91 37.56
N SER A 314 13.35 -47.15 38.12
CA SER A 314 12.53 -48.32 37.79
C SER A 314 11.24 -47.89 37.09
N ASN A 315 11.03 -48.43 35.88
CA ASN A 315 9.78 -48.40 35.11
C ASN A 315 9.29 -47.02 34.58
N PHE A 316 10.17 -46.29 33.88
CA PHE A 316 9.72 -45.21 32.98
C PHE A 316 9.54 -45.74 31.54
N THR A 317 8.30 -45.83 31.07
CA THR A 317 8.00 -46.20 29.67
C THR A 317 8.27 -45.02 28.72
N LEU A 318 8.66 -45.33 27.48
CA LEU A 318 9.02 -44.33 26.45
C LEU A 318 7.89 -43.32 26.18
N ALA A 319 6.63 -43.77 26.25
CA ALA A 319 5.45 -42.92 26.09
C ALA A 319 5.31 -41.86 27.20
N THR A 320 5.55 -42.24 28.46
CA THR A 320 5.46 -41.34 29.62
C THR A 320 6.58 -40.30 29.59
N LEU A 321 7.78 -40.69 29.14
CA LEU A 321 8.89 -39.76 28.90
C LEU A 321 8.55 -38.75 27.78
N GLY A 322 7.96 -39.24 26.68
CA GLY A 322 7.52 -38.40 25.57
C GLY A 322 6.44 -37.39 25.96
N ALA A 323 5.47 -37.78 26.79
CA ALA A 323 4.45 -36.88 27.34
C ALA A 323 5.06 -35.77 28.21
N GLN A 324 5.93 -36.12 29.16
CA GLN A 324 6.56 -35.11 30.02
C GLN A 324 7.50 -34.16 29.27
N LEU A 325 8.25 -34.66 28.27
CA LEU A 325 9.08 -33.80 27.40
C LEU A 325 8.23 -32.83 26.57
N LYS A 326 7.07 -33.28 26.08
CA LYS A 326 6.10 -32.45 25.35
C LYS A 326 5.56 -31.31 26.23
N ASP A 327 5.15 -31.59 27.48
CA ASP A 327 4.63 -30.55 28.39
C ASP A 327 5.70 -29.53 28.79
N ARG A 328 6.95 -29.97 28.96
CA ARG A 328 8.10 -29.09 29.20
C ARG A 328 8.42 -28.21 27.99
N TYR A 329 8.35 -28.76 26.78
CA TYR A 329 8.49 -27.98 25.54
C TYR A 329 7.44 -26.85 25.48
N TRP A 330 6.16 -27.15 25.73
CA TRP A 330 5.12 -26.11 25.75
C TRP A 330 5.35 -25.08 26.84
N THR A 331 5.76 -25.50 28.05
CA THR A 331 6.15 -24.56 29.12
C THR A 331 7.22 -23.56 28.68
N VAL A 332 8.23 -24.02 27.93
CA VAL A 332 9.30 -23.16 27.38
C VAL A 332 8.76 -22.22 26.31
N VAL A 333 7.92 -22.71 25.39
CA VAL A 333 7.22 -21.88 24.39
C VAL A 333 6.40 -20.77 25.06
N ARG A 334 5.67 -21.08 26.15
CA ARG A 334 4.90 -20.09 26.92
C ARG A 334 5.77 -18.96 27.45
N VAL A 335 6.82 -19.30 28.20
CA VAL A 335 7.75 -18.32 28.78
C VAL A 335 8.43 -17.49 27.68
N PHE A 336 8.84 -18.12 26.58
CA PHE A 336 9.45 -17.42 25.45
C PHE A 336 8.49 -16.41 24.79
N LEU A 337 7.24 -16.81 24.53
CA LEU A 337 6.22 -15.91 23.98
C LEU A 337 5.92 -14.75 24.95
N SER A 338 5.80 -15.00 26.26
CA SER A 338 5.60 -13.95 27.26
C SER A 338 6.74 -12.93 27.34
N CYS A 339 7.99 -13.34 27.05
CA CYS A 339 9.15 -12.44 27.10
C CYS A 339 9.49 -11.76 25.76
N PHE A 340 9.22 -12.41 24.61
CA PHE A 340 9.79 -11.97 23.33
C PHE A 340 8.80 -11.82 22.17
N MET A 341 7.50 -12.12 22.34
CA MET A 341 6.50 -11.88 21.28
C MET A 341 6.44 -10.41 20.84
N LEU A 342 6.53 -9.47 21.80
CA LEU A 342 6.54 -8.02 21.54
C LEU A 342 7.76 -7.58 20.69
N PRO A 343 9.03 -7.78 21.13
CA PRO A 343 10.17 -7.34 20.34
C PRO A 343 10.32 -8.07 19.00
N ILE A 344 10.07 -9.39 18.94
CA ILE A 344 10.22 -10.13 17.68
C ILE A 344 9.16 -9.67 16.66
N SER A 345 7.91 -9.42 17.06
CA SER A 345 6.90 -8.89 16.13
C SER A 345 7.19 -7.46 15.69
N ALA A 346 7.74 -6.60 16.56
CA ALA A 346 8.20 -5.27 16.18
C ALA A 346 9.33 -5.30 15.15
N TRP A 347 10.39 -6.07 15.40
CA TRP A 347 11.50 -6.17 14.45
C TRP A 347 11.10 -6.87 13.15
N ALA A 348 10.19 -7.87 13.20
CA ALA A 348 9.66 -8.52 12.01
C ALA A 348 8.83 -7.57 11.13
N THR A 349 7.89 -6.81 11.70
CA THR A 349 7.04 -5.91 10.91
C THR A 349 7.77 -4.67 10.40
N TYR A 350 8.84 -4.26 11.09
CA TYR A 350 9.75 -3.22 10.62
C TYR A 350 10.47 -3.58 9.31
N GLN A 351 10.71 -4.86 9.02
CA GLN A 351 11.27 -5.33 7.73
C GLN A 351 10.34 -5.08 6.52
N PHE A 352 9.12 -4.59 6.72
CA PHE A 352 8.18 -4.24 5.63
C PHE A 352 8.25 -2.76 5.22
N LEU A 353 9.12 -1.96 5.84
CA LEU A 353 9.23 -0.50 5.63
C LEU A 353 10.40 -0.08 4.71
N ASP A 354 10.94 -0.97 3.88
CA ASP A 354 12.08 -0.68 3.01
C ASP A 354 11.82 -1.07 1.55
N ASP A 355 12.23 -0.20 0.63
CA ASP A 355 12.01 -0.28 -0.82
C ASP A 355 13.18 -0.95 -1.58
N GLN A 356 14.29 -1.26 -0.90
CA GLN A 356 15.55 -1.73 -1.52
C GLN A 356 15.66 -3.26 -1.74
N ILE A 357 16.57 -3.63 -2.66
CA ILE A 357 16.54 -4.85 -3.48
C ILE A 357 16.69 -6.19 -2.72
N PHE A 358 17.14 -6.19 -1.46
CA PHE A 358 17.23 -7.41 -0.63
C PHE A 358 15.90 -7.82 0.06
N GLY A 359 14.84 -7.01 -0.06
CA GLY A 359 13.59 -7.16 0.69
C GLY A 359 12.93 -8.54 0.63
N TYR A 360 12.78 -9.16 -0.55
CA TYR A 360 11.94 -10.37 -0.69
C TYR A 360 12.32 -11.52 0.27
N ARG A 361 13.62 -11.82 0.42
CA ARG A 361 14.07 -12.91 1.31
C ARG A 361 13.84 -12.57 2.79
N ASN A 362 14.16 -11.35 3.19
CA ASN A 362 14.05 -10.93 4.59
C ASN A 362 12.58 -10.72 5.00
N SER A 363 11.75 -10.13 4.13
CA SER A 363 10.31 -10.03 4.33
C SER A 363 9.63 -11.40 4.31
N ALA A 364 10.04 -12.34 3.47
CA ALA A 364 9.54 -13.72 3.52
C ALA A 364 9.88 -14.41 4.84
N MET A 365 11.12 -14.28 5.34
CA MET A 365 11.51 -14.79 6.65
C MET A 365 10.76 -14.10 7.80
N ALA A 366 10.53 -12.78 7.72
CA ALA A 366 9.70 -12.06 8.70
C ALA A 366 8.24 -12.55 8.70
N ILE A 367 7.65 -12.81 7.53
CA ILE A 367 6.31 -13.42 7.42
C ILE A 367 6.31 -14.83 8.03
N ILE A 368 7.30 -15.66 7.73
CA ILE A 368 7.43 -17.01 8.31
C ILE A 368 7.52 -16.93 9.84
N ILE A 369 8.33 -16.01 10.39
CA ILE A 369 8.48 -15.85 11.84
C ILE A 369 7.19 -15.34 12.49
N LEU A 370 6.47 -14.40 11.88
CA LEU A 370 5.16 -13.95 12.36
C LEU A 370 4.12 -15.10 12.34
N VAL A 371 4.10 -15.91 11.27
CA VAL A 371 3.25 -17.11 11.18
C VAL A 371 3.63 -18.15 12.24
N VAL A 372 4.92 -18.39 12.48
CA VAL A 372 5.41 -19.32 13.52
C VAL A 372 5.06 -18.81 14.92
N LEU A 373 5.17 -17.51 15.20
CA LEU A 373 4.75 -16.92 16.48
C LEU A 373 3.23 -17.07 16.70
N LEU A 374 2.41 -16.77 15.69
CA LEU A 374 0.96 -16.93 15.76
C LEU A 374 0.55 -18.40 15.88
N ALA A 375 1.21 -19.30 15.17
CA ALA A 375 1.00 -20.75 15.27
C ALA A 375 1.41 -21.28 16.65
N ALA A 376 2.59 -20.90 17.16
CA ALA A 376 3.05 -21.28 18.49
C ALA A 376 2.11 -20.75 19.59
N PHE A 377 1.64 -19.52 19.45
CA PHE A 377 0.60 -18.96 20.31
C PHE A 377 -0.71 -19.77 20.22
N TRP A 378 -1.25 -20.00 19.03
CA TRP A 378 -2.50 -20.74 18.82
C TRP A 378 -2.44 -22.18 19.35
N TRP A 379 -1.33 -22.90 19.12
CA TRP A 379 -1.13 -24.25 19.65
C TRP A 379 -0.90 -24.27 21.17
N SER A 380 -0.20 -23.27 21.71
CA SER A 380 0.00 -23.16 23.15
C SER A 380 -1.29 -22.79 23.88
N TRP A 381 -2.13 -21.98 23.24
CA TRP A 381 -3.45 -21.58 23.70
C TRP A 381 -4.45 -22.74 23.72
N THR A 382 -4.58 -23.45 22.58
CA THR A 382 -5.56 -24.53 22.42
C THR A 382 -5.26 -25.78 23.28
N ARG A 383 -4.08 -25.88 23.88
CA ARG A 383 -3.69 -27.01 24.73
C ARG A 383 -3.84 -26.79 26.23
N ASP A 384 -3.79 -25.54 26.70
CA ASP A 384 -3.65 -25.27 28.14
C ASP A 384 -4.09 -23.84 28.49
N SER A 385 -5.14 -23.74 29.32
CA SER A 385 -5.70 -22.48 29.79
C SER A 385 -4.78 -21.70 30.73
N GLU A 386 -3.76 -22.35 31.31
CA GLU A 386 -2.81 -21.70 32.22
C GLU A 386 -1.82 -20.75 31.53
N MET A 387 -1.94 -20.51 30.22
CA MET A 387 -1.23 -19.41 29.53
C MET A 387 -1.30 -18.07 30.27
N GLY A 388 -2.44 -17.76 30.91
CA GLY A 388 -2.60 -16.54 31.70
C GLY A 388 -1.90 -16.55 33.08
N SER A 389 -1.64 -17.73 33.67
CA SER A 389 -1.17 -17.84 35.06
C SER A 389 0.25 -17.30 35.28
N LEU A 390 1.09 -17.32 34.23
CA LEU A 390 2.45 -16.77 34.24
C LEU A 390 2.49 -15.22 34.25
N VAL A 391 1.41 -14.56 33.83
CA VAL A 391 1.31 -13.08 33.71
C VAL A 391 0.38 -12.49 34.76
N ILE A 392 -0.59 -13.27 35.25
CA ILE A 392 -1.67 -12.82 36.14
C ILE A 392 -1.66 -13.64 37.43
N GLN A 393 -1.19 -13.04 38.53
CA GLN A 393 -1.57 -13.50 39.85
C GLN A 393 -3.01 -13.03 40.13
N SER A 394 -4.01 -13.91 40.00
CA SER A 394 -5.34 -13.60 40.49
C SER A 394 -5.31 -13.43 42.03
N PRO A 395 -5.86 -12.33 42.59
CA PRO A 395 -6.15 -12.30 44.03
C PRO A 395 -7.12 -13.45 44.35
N GLY A 396 -6.86 -14.15 45.45
CA GLY A 396 -7.49 -15.43 45.78
C GLY A 396 -8.93 -15.33 46.25
N ARG A 397 -9.87 -15.02 45.35
CA ARG A 397 -11.32 -15.28 45.49
C ARG A 397 -12.06 -15.00 44.17
N LEU A 398 -12.31 -16.05 43.38
CA LEU A 398 -13.41 -16.08 42.40
C LEU A 398 -14.10 -17.44 42.50
N ASN A 399 -15.43 -17.44 42.37
CA ASN A 399 -16.28 -18.62 42.63
C ASN A 399 -16.12 -19.74 41.58
N LYS A 400 -16.77 -20.87 41.87
CA LYS A 400 -16.87 -22.10 41.05
C LYS A 400 -17.44 -21.82 39.63
N ASP A 401 -16.59 -21.33 38.73
CA ASP A 401 -16.43 -21.73 37.32
C ASP A 401 -15.40 -20.79 36.63
N PRO A 402 -14.10 -20.91 36.95
CA PRO A 402 -13.11 -19.90 36.57
C PRO A 402 -12.43 -20.10 35.21
N GLU A 403 -12.59 -21.27 34.57
CA GLU A 403 -11.70 -21.68 33.47
C GLU A 403 -12.00 -20.98 32.14
N SER A 404 -13.28 -20.77 31.80
CA SER A 404 -13.68 -20.19 30.50
C SER A 404 -13.20 -18.74 30.35
N GLY A 405 -13.45 -17.87 31.33
CA GLY A 405 -13.01 -16.47 31.31
C GLY A 405 -11.48 -16.32 31.37
N ARG A 406 -10.80 -17.19 32.12
CA ARG A 406 -9.32 -17.20 32.23
C ARG A 406 -8.62 -17.56 30.94
N GLN A 407 -9.22 -18.43 30.12
CA GLN A 407 -8.82 -18.57 28.73
C GLN A 407 -8.96 -17.19 28.07
N TYR A 408 -10.15 -16.77 27.64
CA TYR A 408 -10.35 -15.58 26.77
C TYR A 408 -9.53 -14.33 27.15
N TYR A 409 -9.35 -14.03 28.43
CA TYR A 409 -8.51 -12.91 28.87
C TYR A 409 -7.03 -13.04 28.44
N ALA A 410 -6.42 -14.22 28.51
CA ALA A 410 -5.06 -14.43 28.03
C ALA A 410 -4.95 -14.30 26.49
N LEU A 411 -6.00 -14.61 25.71
CA LEU A 411 -6.02 -14.36 24.26
C LEU A 411 -5.99 -12.87 23.98
N VAL A 412 -6.74 -12.07 24.75
CA VAL A 412 -6.67 -10.60 24.67
C VAL A 412 -5.25 -10.12 24.99
N LEU A 413 -4.63 -10.59 26.07
CA LEU A 413 -3.26 -10.18 26.44
C LEU A 413 -2.23 -10.48 25.34
N PHE A 414 -2.14 -11.73 24.87
CA PHE A 414 -1.17 -12.10 23.84
C PHE A 414 -1.48 -11.47 22.46
N SER A 415 -2.77 -11.32 22.10
CA SER A 415 -3.15 -10.60 20.87
C SER A 415 -2.75 -9.13 20.94
N LEU A 416 -2.94 -8.47 22.09
CA LEU A 416 -2.49 -7.09 22.29
C LEU A 416 -0.95 -6.99 22.34
N MET A 417 -0.21 -7.98 22.84
CA MET A 417 1.26 -8.00 22.74
C MET A 417 1.74 -8.08 21.29
N PHE A 418 1.15 -8.97 20.49
CA PHE A 418 1.44 -9.08 19.06
C PHE A 418 1.05 -7.81 18.28
N LEU A 419 -0.11 -7.23 18.59
CA LEU A 419 -0.60 -6.01 17.95
C LEU A 419 0.30 -4.81 18.29
N ARG A 420 0.68 -4.63 19.56
CA ARG A 420 1.63 -3.58 19.98
C ARG A 420 2.93 -3.67 19.19
N GLY A 421 3.55 -4.86 19.13
CA GLY A 421 4.79 -5.04 18.40
C GLY A 421 4.60 -4.76 16.91
N SER A 422 3.53 -5.31 16.32
CA SER A 422 3.17 -5.06 14.91
C SER A 422 3.01 -3.57 14.58
N VAL A 423 2.44 -2.76 15.48
CA VAL A 423 2.26 -1.30 15.35
C VAL A 423 3.57 -0.54 15.59
N ILE A 424 4.36 -0.95 16.58
CA ILE A 424 5.69 -0.37 16.85
C ILE A 424 6.60 -0.57 15.64
N GLY A 425 6.62 -1.75 15.02
CA GLY A 425 7.45 -2.03 13.85
C GLY A 425 6.87 -1.47 12.54
N GLY A 426 5.66 -1.87 12.19
CA GLY A 426 5.07 -1.67 10.86
C GLY A 426 4.35 -0.34 10.65
N LEU A 427 4.17 0.49 11.68
CA LEU A 427 3.44 1.77 11.59
C LEU A 427 4.30 3.02 11.83
N GLN A 428 5.63 2.88 11.80
CA GLN A 428 6.58 3.99 12.02
C GLN A 428 6.35 5.19 11.08
N THR A 429 5.85 4.97 9.86
CA THR A 429 5.55 6.06 8.91
C THR A 429 4.33 6.91 9.28
N TYR A 430 3.45 6.44 10.17
CA TYR A 430 2.19 7.09 10.53
C TYR A 430 2.15 7.45 12.02
N THR A 431 3.00 8.40 12.39
CA THR A 431 3.34 8.79 13.77
C THR A 431 2.14 8.94 14.73
N SER A 432 1.12 9.72 14.34
CA SER A 432 -0.10 9.93 15.14
C SER A 432 -0.98 8.69 15.24
N ALA A 433 -1.06 7.88 14.16
CA ALA A 433 -1.82 6.63 14.17
C ALA A 433 -1.12 5.55 15.01
N GLN A 434 0.22 5.50 14.95
CA GLN A 434 1.05 4.62 15.76
C GLN A 434 0.79 4.87 17.25
N LEU A 435 0.87 6.13 17.70
CA LEU A 435 0.59 6.50 19.09
C LEU A 435 -0.88 6.24 19.47
N GLY A 436 -1.83 6.59 18.60
CA GLY A 436 -3.26 6.39 18.85
C GLY A 436 -3.66 4.92 19.04
N VAL A 437 -3.14 4.01 18.20
CA VAL A 437 -3.42 2.57 18.33
C VAL A 437 -2.73 1.98 19.56
N LEU A 438 -1.53 2.44 19.94
CA LEU A 438 -0.86 1.99 21.16
C LEU A 438 -1.61 2.42 22.43
N LEU A 439 -2.11 3.67 22.48
CA LEU A 439 -3.00 4.14 23.55
C LEU A 439 -4.29 3.31 23.60
N GLY A 440 -4.87 3.00 22.44
CA GLY A 440 -6.00 2.08 22.33
C GLY A 440 -5.70 0.69 22.89
N CYS A 441 -4.50 0.14 22.67
CA CYS A 441 -4.09 -1.16 23.20
C CYS A 441 -3.99 -1.17 24.74
N GLU A 442 -3.45 -0.10 25.35
CA GLU A 442 -3.44 0.02 26.82
C GLU A 442 -4.85 0.18 27.39
N LEU A 443 -5.70 0.98 26.75
CA LEU A 443 -7.10 1.15 27.17
C LEU A 443 -7.90 -0.16 27.09
N VAL A 444 -7.79 -0.90 25.98
CA VAL A 444 -8.44 -2.22 25.82
C VAL A 444 -7.91 -3.23 26.84
N GLN A 445 -6.61 -3.20 27.18
CA GLN A 445 -6.06 -4.04 28.25
C GLN A 445 -6.69 -3.71 29.61
N LEU A 446 -6.80 -2.43 29.97
CA LEU A 446 -7.44 -2.00 31.22
C LEU A 446 -8.94 -2.34 31.26
N LEU A 447 -9.67 -2.16 30.15
CA LEU A 447 -11.08 -2.55 30.04
C LEU A 447 -11.26 -4.07 30.17
N ALA A 448 -10.37 -4.88 29.57
CA ALA A 448 -10.41 -6.33 29.74
C ALA A 448 -10.09 -6.77 31.19
N MET A 449 -9.20 -6.05 31.88
CA MET A 449 -8.94 -6.26 33.31
C MET A 449 -10.17 -5.93 34.17
N THR A 450 -10.78 -4.75 33.99
CA THR A 450 -11.96 -4.35 34.78
C THR A 450 -13.16 -5.25 34.51
N PHE A 451 -13.34 -5.74 33.28
CA PHE A 451 -14.42 -6.67 32.93
C PHE A 451 -14.30 -8.00 33.69
N TRP A 452 -13.11 -8.60 33.77
CA TRP A 452 -12.93 -9.92 34.39
C TRP A 452 -12.56 -9.91 35.87
N THR A 453 -11.91 -8.84 36.36
CA THR A 453 -11.44 -8.76 37.76
C THR A 453 -12.06 -7.61 38.56
N ARG A 454 -13.02 -6.88 37.97
CA ARG A 454 -13.70 -5.70 38.56
C ARG A 454 -12.69 -4.62 38.96
N PHE A 455 -13.14 -3.58 39.67
CA PHE A 455 -12.31 -2.45 40.12
C PHE A 455 -11.15 -2.85 41.04
N ALA A 456 -11.15 -4.06 41.61
CA ALA A 456 -10.00 -4.59 42.38
C ALA A 456 -8.71 -4.71 41.54
N CYS A 457 -8.82 -4.73 40.20
CA CYS A 457 -7.67 -4.79 39.31
C CYS A 457 -6.69 -3.62 39.49
N PHE A 458 -7.18 -2.43 39.82
CA PHE A 458 -6.38 -1.20 39.89
C PHE A 458 -5.36 -1.18 41.04
N ILE A 459 -5.55 -2.03 42.06
CA ILE A 459 -4.63 -2.19 43.19
C ILE A 459 -3.61 -3.32 42.93
N SER A 460 -3.85 -4.17 41.91
CA SER A 460 -2.91 -5.24 41.54
C SER A 460 -1.67 -4.70 40.81
N LEU A 461 -0.52 -5.37 40.97
CA LEU A 461 0.73 -5.02 40.28
C LEU A 461 0.53 -4.83 38.76
N THR A 462 -0.18 -5.76 38.11
CA THR A 462 -0.43 -5.70 36.66
C THR A 462 -1.35 -4.53 36.28
N GLY A 463 -2.30 -4.17 37.13
CA GLY A 463 -3.17 -3.00 36.94
C GLY A 463 -2.43 -1.68 37.12
N ILE A 464 -1.63 -1.56 38.19
CA ILE A 464 -0.76 -0.39 38.43
C ILE A 464 0.18 -0.18 37.25
N LEU A 465 0.89 -1.23 36.80
CA LEU A 465 1.76 -1.14 35.62
C LEU A 465 1.01 -0.73 34.36
N SER A 466 -0.21 -1.23 34.15
CA SER A 466 -1.04 -0.86 32.99
C SER A 466 -1.48 0.61 33.04
N ILE A 467 -1.84 1.15 34.21
CA ILE A 467 -2.09 2.58 34.42
C ILE A 467 -0.81 3.37 34.13
N SER A 468 0.33 3.01 34.73
CA SER A 468 1.59 3.70 34.54
C SER A 468 2.01 3.75 33.06
N ARG A 469 1.83 2.66 32.31
CA ARG A 469 2.08 2.65 30.85
C ARG A 469 1.13 3.56 30.09
N LEU A 470 -0.18 3.54 30.40
CA LEU A 470 -1.16 4.42 29.75
C LEU A 470 -0.82 5.90 30.02
N SER A 471 -0.54 6.27 31.27
CA SER A 471 -0.17 7.64 31.64
C SER A 471 1.14 8.10 30.96
N LEU A 472 2.18 7.25 30.96
CA LEU A 472 3.46 7.58 30.34
C LEU A 472 3.36 7.64 28.81
N PHE A 473 2.59 6.76 28.16
CA PHE A 473 2.31 6.89 26.71
C PHE A 473 1.46 8.13 26.40
N ALA A 474 0.51 8.51 27.25
CA ALA A 474 -0.30 9.72 27.02
C ALA A 474 0.57 10.99 27.02
N LEU A 475 1.61 11.05 27.84
CA LEU A 475 2.59 12.15 27.82
C LEU A 475 3.34 12.25 26.48
N HIS A 476 3.52 11.15 25.73
CA HIS A 476 4.18 11.19 24.42
C HIS A 476 3.36 11.96 23.35
N ILE A 477 2.09 12.27 23.61
CA ILE A 477 1.30 13.19 22.77
C ILE A 477 1.99 14.56 22.65
N GLY A 478 2.73 15.00 23.68
CA GLY A 478 3.52 16.23 23.62
C GLY A 478 4.62 16.26 22.56
N PHE A 479 5.05 15.09 22.05
CA PHE A 479 6.06 14.98 20.98
C PHE A 479 5.46 14.89 19.57
N VAL A 480 4.14 14.92 19.43
CA VAL A 480 3.47 15.00 18.12
C VAL A 480 3.74 16.38 17.50
N PRO A 481 4.08 16.47 16.20
CA PRO A 481 4.35 17.74 15.54
C PRO A 481 3.21 18.75 15.72
N GLY A 482 3.54 19.95 16.20
CA GLY A 482 2.60 21.06 16.34
C GLY A 482 1.86 21.16 17.69
N LEU A 483 1.91 20.16 18.58
CA LEU A 483 1.14 20.20 19.84
C LEU A 483 1.83 20.90 21.02
N ALA A 484 3.16 20.86 21.10
CA ALA A 484 3.92 21.51 22.18
C ALA A 484 5.08 22.36 21.66
N SER A 485 5.39 23.44 22.37
CA SER A 485 6.63 24.22 22.20
C SER A 485 7.87 23.39 22.54
N HIS A 486 9.06 23.89 22.18
CA HIS A 486 10.32 23.20 22.47
C HIS A 486 10.53 22.98 23.97
N SER A 487 10.43 24.03 24.79
CA SER A 487 10.50 23.96 26.25
C SER A 487 9.44 23.02 26.85
N GLY A 488 8.24 22.97 26.24
CA GLY A 488 7.20 22.01 26.59
C GLY A 488 7.63 20.55 26.36
N ARG A 489 8.26 20.25 25.22
CA ARG A 489 8.82 18.90 24.94
C ARG A 489 9.96 18.56 25.88
N MET A 490 10.84 19.50 26.18
CA MET A 490 11.93 19.33 27.16
C MET A 490 11.37 18.92 28.53
N LEU A 491 10.39 19.67 29.05
CA LEU A 491 9.72 19.37 30.32
C LEU A 491 9.04 17.99 30.31
N VAL A 492 8.27 17.69 29.26
CA VAL A 492 7.57 16.41 29.09
C VAL A 492 8.55 15.23 29.06
N ALA A 493 9.70 15.37 28.39
CA ALA A 493 10.76 14.35 28.36
C ALA A 493 11.34 14.09 29.76
N TYR A 494 11.59 15.13 30.56
CA TYR A 494 12.05 14.96 31.95
C TYR A 494 11.00 14.29 32.83
N ILE A 495 9.71 14.63 32.68
CA ILE A 495 8.61 13.98 33.41
C ILE A 495 8.53 12.48 33.07
N ILE A 496 8.65 12.12 31.79
CA ILE A 496 8.62 10.73 31.34
C ILE A 496 9.81 9.93 31.89
N LEU A 497 11.05 10.46 31.80
CA LEU A 497 12.23 9.80 32.35
C LEU A 497 12.15 9.64 33.87
N CYS A 498 11.70 10.68 34.59
CA CYS A 498 11.46 10.61 36.03
C CYS A 498 10.43 9.53 36.38
N GLY A 499 9.30 9.48 35.66
CA GLY A 499 8.27 8.46 35.85
C GLY A 499 8.76 7.03 35.60
N HIS A 500 9.63 6.81 34.60
CA HIS A 500 10.28 5.51 34.40
C HIS A 500 11.21 5.13 35.56
N VAL A 501 12.03 6.07 36.06
CA VAL A 501 12.89 5.85 37.24
C VAL A 501 12.05 5.56 38.49
N THR A 502 10.93 6.26 38.69
CA THR A 502 9.99 6.01 39.80
C THR A 502 9.40 4.60 39.72
N VAL A 503 8.96 4.14 38.54
CA VAL A 503 8.44 2.77 38.38
C VAL A 503 9.52 1.72 38.65
N LEU A 504 10.72 1.87 38.06
CA LEU A 504 11.81 0.92 38.29
C LEU A 504 12.22 0.85 39.76
N THR A 505 12.33 2.00 40.44
CA THR A 505 12.78 2.05 41.84
C THR A 505 11.68 1.63 42.83
N CYS A 506 10.49 2.23 42.77
CA CYS A 506 9.43 2.00 43.76
C CYS A 506 8.66 0.69 43.54
N ILE A 507 8.41 0.27 42.29
CA ILE A 507 7.55 -0.91 42.00
C ILE A 507 8.38 -2.20 41.89
N PHE A 508 9.65 -2.14 41.50
CA PHE A 508 10.48 -3.33 41.28
C PHE A 508 11.70 -3.42 42.19
N LEU A 509 12.58 -2.42 42.19
CA LEU A 509 13.85 -2.49 42.94
C LEU A 509 13.61 -2.56 44.46
N LEU A 510 12.80 -1.67 45.02
CA LEU A 510 12.53 -1.65 46.46
C LEU A 510 11.91 -2.97 46.95
N PRO A 511 10.85 -3.53 46.32
CA PRO A 511 10.35 -4.87 46.66
C PRO A 511 11.37 -6.00 46.47
N ALA A 512 12.23 -5.94 45.45
CA ALA A 512 13.28 -6.95 45.24
C ALA A 512 14.38 -6.90 46.32
N VAL A 513 14.78 -5.70 46.75
CA VAL A 513 15.71 -5.48 47.87
C VAL A 513 15.10 -5.97 49.18
N ILE A 514 13.83 -5.66 49.45
CA ILE A 514 13.10 -6.12 50.64
C ILE A 514 13.01 -7.66 50.66
N ASP A 515 12.59 -8.28 49.56
CA ASP A 515 12.52 -9.75 49.44
C ASP A 515 13.90 -10.40 49.69
N MET A 516 14.97 -9.84 49.11
CA MET A 516 16.34 -10.33 49.31
C MET A 516 16.85 -10.12 50.74
N ALA A 517 16.60 -8.97 51.36
CA ALA A 517 16.96 -8.69 52.74
C ALA A 517 16.26 -9.66 53.71
N HIS A 518 14.97 -9.93 53.52
CA HIS A 518 14.26 -10.92 54.34
C HIS A 518 14.75 -12.36 54.11
N LEU A 519 15.08 -12.74 52.87
CA LEU A 519 15.66 -14.05 52.57
C LEU A 519 17.02 -14.25 53.25
N ILE A 520 17.87 -13.22 53.27
CA ILE A 520 19.18 -13.22 53.95
C ILE A 520 19.02 -13.26 55.48
N MET A 521 18.09 -12.47 56.04
CA MET A 521 17.95 -12.31 57.49
C MET A 521 17.16 -13.43 58.20
N TYR A 522 16.17 -14.04 57.53
CA TYR A 522 15.19 -14.91 58.21
C TYR A 522 15.02 -16.30 57.58
N GLY A 523 15.64 -16.60 56.43
CA GLY A 523 15.52 -17.90 55.75
C GLY A 523 14.11 -18.27 55.25
N ARG A 524 13.12 -17.41 55.48
CA ARG A 524 11.73 -17.53 55.02
C ARG A 524 11.22 -16.16 54.58
N ALA A 525 10.46 -16.12 53.49
CA ALA A 525 9.77 -14.93 53.04
C ALA A 525 8.35 -14.88 53.61
N VAL A 526 7.95 -13.73 54.14
CA VAL A 526 6.55 -13.43 54.51
C VAL A 526 5.90 -12.73 53.33
N THR A 527 4.80 -13.26 52.81
CA THR A 527 3.98 -12.59 51.81
C THR A 527 3.04 -11.59 52.49
N MET A 528 3.16 -10.30 52.17
CA MET A 528 2.19 -9.30 52.63
C MET A 528 0.83 -9.50 51.94
N SER A 529 -0.12 -10.15 52.62
CA SER A 529 -1.50 -9.66 52.86
C SER A 529 -2.44 -10.75 53.42
N ASP A 530 -2.21 -11.22 54.65
CA ASP A 530 -3.20 -12.01 55.42
C ASP A 530 -4.10 -11.07 56.24
N ALA A 531 -4.83 -10.20 55.55
CA ALA A 531 -5.72 -9.22 56.17
C ALA A 531 -7.05 -9.13 55.40
N GLU A 532 -7.93 -10.14 55.62
CA GLU A 532 -9.40 -10.06 55.59
C GLU A 532 -10.04 -11.47 55.62
N ARG A 533 -10.27 -11.99 56.83
CA ARG A 533 -11.26 -13.07 57.09
C ARG A 533 -12.25 -12.62 58.15
N ALA A 534 -13.53 -12.50 57.78
CA ALA A 534 -14.65 -12.53 58.73
C ALA A 534 -15.96 -12.94 58.02
N ALA A 535 -16.92 -13.41 58.82
CA ALA A 535 -18.33 -13.72 58.50
C ALA A 535 -18.62 -14.88 57.52
N PRO A 536 -19.15 -16.04 58.01
CA PRO A 536 -19.84 -17.02 57.20
C PRO A 536 -21.36 -16.74 57.13
N VAL A 537 -22.00 -17.04 56.00
CA VAL A 537 -23.47 -17.04 55.87
C VAL A 537 -23.94 -18.40 55.33
N ARG A 538 -25.11 -18.81 55.83
CA ARG A 538 -25.67 -20.17 55.87
C ARG A 538 -26.27 -20.61 54.54
N GLU A 539 -26.06 -21.86 54.14
CA GLU A 539 -26.78 -22.48 53.02
C GLU A 539 -28.24 -22.78 53.37
N VAL A 540 -29.13 -22.74 52.36
CA VAL A 540 -30.51 -23.25 52.41
C VAL A 540 -30.74 -24.10 51.14
N PRO A 541 -31.31 -25.33 51.23
CA PRO A 541 -31.31 -26.26 50.10
C PRO A 541 -32.62 -26.30 49.29
N ARG A 542 -32.48 -26.28 47.94
CA ARG A 542 -33.32 -26.92 46.89
C ARG A 542 -34.84 -26.57 46.82
N PRO A 543 -35.48 -26.63 45.63
CA PRO A 543 -36.00 -27.90 45.10
C PRO A 543 -35.78 -28.15 43.60
N ILE A 544 -36.17 -29.35 43.17
CA ILE A 544 -36.04 -29.96 41.84
C ILE A 544 -37.39 -29.87 41.09
N GLY A 545 -37.43 -29.78 39.76
CA GLY A 545 -38.65 -30.09 39.01
C GLY A 545 -38.62 -29.91 37.48
N ARG A 546 -38.81 -31.03 36.76
CA ARG A 546 -39.32 -31.25 35.36
C ARG A 546 -38.75 -30.39 34.20
N ALA A 547 -38.23 -30.92 33.08
CA ALA A 547 -38.63 -32.01 32.17
C ALA A 547 -39.76 -31.64 31.17
N GLN A 548 -39.42 -31.59 29.86
CA GLN A 548 -40.09 -32.19 28.69
C GLN A 548 -39.45 -31.65 27.37
N THR A 549 -38.97 -32.53 26.46
CA THR A 549 -39.53 -32.87 25.11
C THR A 549 -39.73 -31.67 24.16
N ASP A 550 -39.55 -31.67 22.83
CA ASP A 550 -39.11 -32.64 21.79
C ASP A 550 -38.94 -31.82 20.46
N ILE A 551 -38.57 -32.28 19.26
CA ILE A 551 -38.29 -33.61 18.66
C ILE A 551 -37.29 -33.48 17.49
N GLU A 552 -36.66 -34.56 17.02
CA GLU A 552 -35.89 -34.58 15.75
C GLU A 552 -36.82 -34.58 14.51
N SER A 553 -36.55 -33.78 13.48
CA SER A 553 -37.07 -34.09 12.13
C SER A 553 -36.35 -33.35 10.99
N LEU A 554 -36.48 -33.92 9.78
CA LEU A 554 -36.09 -33.36 8.47
C LEU A 554 -34.60 -33.40 8.06
N GLN A 555 -33.94 -34.53 8.35
CA GLN A 555 -33.11 -35.16 7.32
C GLN A 555 -33.96 -36.15 6.50
N LYS A 556 -34.32 -35.77 5.27
CA LYS A 556 -34.61 -36.67 4.11
C LYS A 556 -35.08 -35.85 2.91
N SER A 557 -34.29 -35.86 1.84
CA SER A 557 -34.80 -35.77 0.47
C SER A 557 -33.86 -36.58 -0.44
N GLU A 558 -34.42 -37.57 -1.12
CA GLU A 558 -33.69 -38.45 -2.03
C GLU A 558 -33.50 -37.79 -3.40
N PRO A 559 -32.43 -38.10 -4.15
CA PRO A 559 -32.37 -37.78 -5.56
C PRO A 559 -33.24 -38.76 -6.35
N THR A 560 -34.27 -38.26 -7.03
CA THR A 560 -35.10 -39.04 -7.95
C THR A 560 -34.27 -39.59 -9.11
N LYS A 561 -34.26 -40.92 -9.24
CA LYS A 561 -33.76 -41.59 -10.45
C LYS A 561 -34.78 -41.42 -11.58
N ASN A 562 -34.48 -40.55 -12.54
CA ASN A 562 -35.04 -40.68 -13.88
C ASN A 562 -33.98 -41.33 -14.79
N THR A 563 -34.30 -42.54 -15.22
CA THR A 563 -33.47 -43.36 -16.10
C THR A 563 -33.74 -42.99 -17.55
N GLU A 564 -32.84 -42.25 -18.20
CA GLU A 564 -32.75 -42.22 -19.68
C GLU A 564 -31.39 -41.66 -20.14
N SER A 565 -31.01 -41.92 -21.40
CA SER A 565 -29.74 -41.55 -22.06
C SER A 565 -28.47 -42.38 -21.78
N ASN A 566 -28.59 -43.70 -21.58
CA ASN A 566 -27.47 -44.61 -21.88
C ASN A 566 -27.30 -44.77 -23.41
N ARG A 567 -26.69 -43.77 -24.07
CA ARG A 567 -26.11 -43.88 -25.42
C ARG A 567 -24.91 -42.93 -25.58
N TYR A 568 -23.71 -43.45 -25.31
CA TYR A 568 -22.49 -42.92 -25.91
C TYR A 568 -21.66 -44.06 -26.48
N THR A 569 -21.85 -44.27 -27.78
CA THR A 569 -21.07 -45.19 -28.61
C THR A 569 -19.61 -44.76 -28.63
N GLN A 570 -18.69 -45.71 -28.43
CA GLN A 570 -17.31 -45.56 -28.89
C GLN A 570 -17.32 -45.38 -30.41
N ALA A 571 -16.98 -44.19 -30.88
CA ALA A 571 -16.68 -43.93 -32.28
C ALA A 571 -15.16 -43.77 -32.41
N SER A 572 -14.54 -44.54 -33.31
CA SER A 572 -13.20 -44.29 -33.79
C SER A 572 -13.12 -42.89 -34.43
N SER A 573 -11.98 -42.21 -34.26
CA SER A 573 -11.73 -40.86 -34.79
C SER A 573 -12.26 -40.70 -36.23
N PRO A 574 -13.36 -39.96 -36.45
CA PRO A 574 -13.68 -39.50 -37.80
C PRO A 574 -12.66 -38.44 -38.18
N ASP A 575 -12.43 -38.29 -39.48
CA ASP A 575 -11.64 -37.20 -40.04
C ASP A 575 -12.33 -35.88 -39.67
N PHE A 576 -11.71 -35.07 -38.80
CA PHE A 576 -12.31 -33.90 -38.14
C PHE A 576 -12.92 -32.92 -39.15
N ASN A 577 -12.20 -32.71 -40.26
CA ASN A 577 -12.60 -31.85 -41.36
C ASN A 577 -13.87 -32.37 -42.05
N LYS A 578 -14.01 -33.69 -42.18
CA LYS A 578 -15.18 -34.35 -42.77
C LYS A 578 -16.40 -34.26 -41.86
N LEU A 579 -16.23 -34.46 -40.55
CA LEU A 579 -17.32 -34.31 -39.57
C LEU A 579 -17.91 -32.89 -39.60
N LEU A 580 -17.05 -31.86 -39.63
CA LEU A 580 -17.51 -30.47 -39.76
C LEU A 580 -18.28 -30.23 -41.07
N LEU A 581 -17.79 -30.78 -42.19
CA LEU A 581 -18.45 -30.66 -43.48
C LEU A 581 -19.84 -31.33 -43.47
N GLU A 582 -19.96 -32.52 -42.87
CA GLU A 582 -21.25 -33.22 -42.68
C GLU A 582 -22.22 -32.39 -41.81
N MET A 583 -21.73 -31.76 -40.74
CA MET A 583 -22.54 -30.87 -39.88
C MET A 583 -23.06 -29.63 -40.61
N ILE A 584 -22.26 -29.04 -41.53
CA ILE A 584 -22.67 -27.91 -42.36
C ILE A 584 -23.68 -28.35 -43.43
N LEU A 585 -23.37 -29.42 -44.19
CA LEU A 585 -24.25 -29.94 -45.24
C LEU A 585 -25.63 -30.38 -44.69
N LYS A 586 -25.67 -30.96 -43.48
CA LYS A 586 -26.91 -31.31 -42.77
C LYS A 586 -27.83 -30.10 -42.53
N ARG A 587 -27.26 -28.91 -42.29
CA ARG A 587 -28.00 -27.65 -42.01
C ARG A 587 -28.44 -26.92 -43.27
N GLU A 588 -27.68 -27.06 -44.35
CA GLU A 588 -27.94 -26.42 -45.64
C GLU A 588 -28.68 -27.35 -46.64
N LYS A 589 -29.10 -28.53 -46.20
CA LYS A 589 -29.73 -29.56 -47.05
C LYS A 589 -30.95 -29.06 -47.83
N ASP A 590 -31.75 -28.19 -47.21
CA ASP A 590 -32.98 -27.65 -47.80
C ASP A 590 -32.75 -26.27 -48.47
N ASN A 591 -31.49 -25.80 -48.56
CA ASN A 591 -31.14 -24.54 -49.20
C ASN A 591 -31.12 -24.73 -50.74
N PRO A 592 -32.00 -24.05 -51.51
CA PRO A 592 -32.13 -24.28 -52.95
C PRO A 592 -30.89 -23.89 -53.76
N LYS A 593 -29.90 -23.20 -53.17
CA LYS A 593 -28.60 -22.93 -53.80
C LYS A 593 -27.59 -24.07 -53.70
N ILE A 594 -27.75 -25.00 -52.75
CA ILE A 594 -26.69 -25.95 -52.38
C ILE A 594 -26.94 -27.36 -52.95
N GLY A 595 -28.21 -27.80 -52.99
CA GLY A 595 -28.62 -29.03 -53.68
C GLY A 595 -27.97 -30.32 -53.15
N PRO A 596 -28.23 -31.49 -53.79
CA PRO A 596 -27.73 -32.77 -53.30
C PRO A 596 -26.24 -33.04 -53.50
N ALA A 597 -25.52 -32.20 -54.27
CA ALA A 597 -24.09 -32.40 -54.56
C ALA A 597 -23.39 -31.12 -55.06
N ASN A 598 -22.58 -30.47 -54.21
CA ASN A 598 -21.13 -30.30 -54.45
C ASN A 598 -20.45 -29.34 -53.45
N GLN A 599 -19.20 -29.64 -53.13
CA GLN A 599 -18.26 -28.78 -52.40
C GLN A 599 -18.14 -27.38 -53.04
N LYS A 600 -18.22 -27.30 -54.38
CA LYS A 600 -18.26 -26.06 -55.15
C LYS A 600 -19.44 -25.14 -54.79
N ALA A 601 -20.65 -25.69 -54.58
CA ALA A 601 -21.83 -24.90 -54.21
C ALA A 601 -21.70 -24.33 -52.78
N LEU A 602 -21.05 -25.05 -51.87
CA LEU A 602 -20.73 -24.54 -50.53
C LEU A 602 -19.67 -23.43 -50.58
N THR A 603 -18.67 -23.54 -51.45
CA THR A 603 -17.69 -22.48 -51.71
C THR A 603 -18.36 -21.23 -52.27
N GLU A 604 -19.18 -21.36 -53.32
CA GLU A 604 -19.96 -20.27 -53.93
C GLU A 604 -20.96 -19.65 -52.94
N PHE A 605 -21.54 -20.43 -52.02
CA PHE A 605 -22.40 -19.91 -50.95
C PHE A 605 -21.62 -19.07 -49.92
N LEU A 606 -20.44 -19.52 -49.48
CA LEU A 606 -19.58 -18.75 -48.59
C LEU A 606 -19.06 -17.47 -49.27
N GLU A 607 -18.85 -17.50 -50.59
CA GLU A 607 -18.58 -16.32 -51.42
C GLU A 607 -19.79 -15.36 -51.48
N ASP A 608 -21.03 -15.85 -51.67
CA ASP A 608 -22.26 -15.05 -51.60
C ASP A 608 -22.45 -14.42 -50.20
N SER A 609 -22.12 -15.13 -49.12
CA SER A 609 -22.08 -14.57 -47.76
C SER A 609 -21.06 -13.45 -47.63
N LYS A 610 -19.82 -13.62 -48.11
CA LYS A 610 -18.80 -12.55 -48.15
C LYS A 610 -19.21 -11.37 -49.03
N ALA A 611 -19.88 -11.63 -50.15
CA ALA A 611 -20.37 -10.59 -51.06
C ALA A 611 -21.54 -9.81 -50.46
N LYS A 612 -22.40 -10.46 -49.66
CA LYS A 612 -23.43 -9.80 -48.84
C LYS A 612 -22.82 -8.92 -47.76
N ASP A 613 -21.78 -9.36 -47.05
CA ASP A 613 -21.03 -8.52 -46.10
C ASP A 613 -20.49 -7.25 -46.78
N LYS A 614 -19.78 -7.40 -47.90
CA LYS A 614 -19.28 -6.26 -48.70
C LYS A 614 -20.40 -5.35 -49.20
N ARG A 615 -21.53 -5.89 -49.65
CA ARG A 615 -22.70 -5.09 -50.07
C ARG A 615 -23.38 -4.37 -48.91
N ALA A 616 -23.38 -4.94 -47.71
CA ALA A 616 -23.92 -4.30 -46.50
C ALA A 616 -23.03 -3.15 -46.01
N GLU A 617 -21.70 -3.29 -46.14
CA GLU A 617 -20.73 -2.22 -45.91
C GLU A 617 -20.90 -1.08 -46.94
N ILE A 618 -20.97 -1.41 -48.24
CA ILE A 618 -21.14 -0.42 -49.32
C ILE A 618 -22.49 0.32 -49.21
N LYS A 619 -23.58 -0.34 -48.81
CA LYS A 619 -24.91 0.29 -48.69
C LYS A 619 -25.07 1.22 -47.49
N LYS A 620 -24.14 1.25 -46.52
CA LYS A 620 -24.24 2.07 -45.30
C LYS A 620 -23.17 3.18 -45.21
N SER A 621 -22.32 3.35 -46.22
CA SER A 621 -21.40 4.48 -46.32
C SER A 621 -22.11 5.72 -46.91
N PRO A 622 -21.91 6.94 -46.37
CA PRO A 622 -22.43 8.16 -46.98
C PRO A 622 -21.72 8.44 -48.32
N LYS A 623 -22.47 8.88 -49.34
CA LYS A 623 -21.87 9.41 -50.58
C LYS A 623 -21.22 10.77 -50.31
N GLY A 624 -19.91 10.78 -50.03
CA GLY A 624 -19.06 11.97 -50.00
C GLY A 624 -18.42 12.26 -51.36
N PHE A 625 -18.24 13.55 -51.68
CA PHE A 625 -17.81 14.05 -52.98
C PHE A 625 -16.28 14.00 -53.19
N ASN A 626 -15.84 14.08 -54.45
CA ASN A 626 -14.43 14.35 -54.79
C ASN A 626 -14.04 15.78 -54.36
N ASP A 627 -12.86 15.96 -53.75
CA ASP A 627 -11.68 16.53 -54.45
C ASP A 627 -10.44 16.68 -53.54
N SER A 628 -9.25 16.46 -54.16
CA SER A 628 -7.93 17.08 -53.89
C SER A 628 -7.53 17.41 -52.43
N SER A 629 -6.49 16.83 -51.81
CA SER A 629 -5.10 16.80 -52.30
C SER A 629 -4.18 15.92 -51.43
N SER A 630 -2.98 15.60 -51.94
CA SER A 630 -1.92 14.78 -51.35
C SER A 630 -1.38 15.32 -50.01
N THR A 631 -0.84 14.52 -49.07
CA THR A 631 0.35 13.67 -49.29
C THR A 631 0.53 12.66 -48.14
N LEU A 632 0.83 11.39 -48.43
CA LEU A 632 1.79 10.53 -47.70
C LEU A 632 1.95 9.14 -48.35
N ILE A 633 3.11 8.93 -48.97
CA ILE A 633 3.87 7.68 -49.22
C ILE A 633 3.08 6.34 -49.18
N PRO A 634 2.91 5.64 -50.33
CA PRO A 634 2.32 4.29 -50.33
C PRO A 634 3.33 3.22 -49.89
N SER A 635 3.01 2.49 -48.83
CA SER A 635 3.62 1.18 -48.57
C SER A 635 3.07 0.16 -49.58
N LYS A 636 3.93 -0.74 -50.06
CA LYS A 636 3.62 -1.69 -51.14
C LYS A 636 2.40 -2.55 -50.83
N SER A 637 1.28 -2.32 -51.53
CA SER A 637 0.28 -3.37 -51.72
C SER A 637 0.79 -4.34 -52.78
N SER A 638 0.83 -5.63 -52.43
CA SER A 638 0.91 -6.68 -53.45
C SER A 638 -0.36 -6.63 -54.29
N LYS A 639 -0.21 -6.55 -55.61
CA LYS A 639 -1.30 -6.88 -56.53
C LYS A 639 -1.41 -8.40 -56.57
N ASP A 640 -2.11 -8.98 -55.59
CA ASP A 640 -2.55 -10.36 -55.69
C ASP A 640 -3.83 -10.38 -56.54
N GLU A 641 -3.67 -10.73 -57.82
CA GLU A 641 -4.78 -11.04 -58.71
C GLU A 641 -5.57 -12.22 -58.12
N ILE A 642 -6.86 -12.01 -57.87
CA ILE A 642 -7.75 -13.09 -57.44
C ILE A 642 -8.02 -13.96 -58.66
N ALA A 643 -7.19 -14.99 -58.85
CA ALA A 643 -7.43 -16.04 -59.83
C ALA A 643 -8.79 -16.73 -59.53
N PRO A 644 -9.57 -17.12 -60.55
CA PRO A 644 -10.85 -17.78 -60.34
C PRO A 644 -10.65 -19.18 -59.76
N ILE A 645 -11.01 -19.37 -58.50
CA ILE A 645 -10.71 -20.59 -57.75
C ILE A 645 -11.74 -21.69 -58.08
N LEU A 646 -11.45 -22.49 -59.10
CA LEU A 646 -11.95 -23.86 -59.17
C LEU A 646 -10.99 -24.77 -58.38
N ASP A 647 -11.55 -25.75 -57.66
CA ASP A 647 -10.89 -26.75 -56.81
C ASP A 647 -10.19 -26.23 -55.52
N ILE A 648 -11.00 -25.73 -54.57
CA ILE A 648 -10.62 -25.65 -53.14
C ILE A 648 -10.72 -27.03 -52.51
N SER A 649 -9.66 -27.50 -51.84
CA SER A 649 -9.69 -28.76 -51.08
C SER A 649 -10.50 -28.62 -49.78
N ILE A 650 -10.93 -29.75 -49.20
CA ILE A 650 -11.67 -29.74 -47.92
C ILE A 650 -10.81 -29.13 -46.79
N VAL A 651 -9.50 -29.36 -46.84
CA VAL A 651 -8.54 -28.84 -45.85
C VAL A 651 -8.44 -27.32 -45.96
N ASP A 652 -8.36 -26.78 -47.18
CA ASP A 652 -8.31 -25.33 -47.40
C ASP A 652 -9.62 -24.64 -47.00
N LEU A 653 -10.77 -25.30 -47.23
CA LEU A 653 -12.07 -24.82 -46.79
C LEU A 653 -12.19 -24.74 -45.27
N VAL A 654 -11.76 -25.79 -44.54
CA VAL A 654 -11.80 -25.79 -43.07
C VAL A 654 -10.76 -24.82 -42.49
N SER A 655 -9.56 -24.75 -43.06
CA SER A 655 -8.55 -23.74 -42.74
C SER A 655 -9.11 -22.31 -42.90
N HIS A 656 -9.83 -22.05 -44.00
CA HIS A 656 -10.50 -20.77 -44.22
C HIS A 656 -11.63 -20.51 -43.23
N LEU A 657 -12.48 -21.50 -42.91
CA LEU A 657 -13.56 -21.36 -41.94
C LEU A 657 -13.03 -21.00 -40.55
N PHE A 658 -11.90 -21.59 -40.13
CA PHE A 658 -11.22 -21.28 -38.88
C PHE A 658 -10.23 -20.09 -38.96
N SER A 659 -10.09 -19.42 -40.12
CA SER A 659 -9.16 -18.31 -40.29
C SER A 659 -9.57 -17.05 -39.52
N GLU A 660 -8.60 -16.19 -39.18
CA GLU A 660 -8.89 -14.92 -38.49
C GLU A 660 -9.72 -13.96 -39.34
N GLN A 661 -9.55 -14.04 -40.67
CA GLN A 661 -10.36 -13.31 -41.64
C GLN A 661 -11.86 -13.65 -41.52
N ASN A 662 -12.20 -14.84 -41.01
CA ASN A 662 -13.58 -15.29 -40.73
C ASN A 662 -14.05 -15.06 -39.28
N SER A 663 -13.37 -14.20 -38.51
CA SER A 663 -13.79 -13.79 -37.16
C SER A 663 -15.24 -13.28 -37.10
N ALA A 664 -15.98 -13.63 -36.06
CA ALA A 664 -17.31 -13.13 -35.80
C ALA A 664 -17.34 -11.64 -35.46
N ILE A 665 -16.22 -11.05 -35.04
CA ILE A 665 -16.09 -9.64 -34.64
C ILE A 665 -15.56 -8.82 -35.82
N ARG A 666 -16.18 -7.67 -36.11
CA ARG A 666 -15.68 -6.70 -37.10
C ARG A 666 -14.51 -5.89 -36.53
N SER A 667 -13.44 -5.75 -37.30
CA SER A 667 -12.27 -4.91 -36.96
C SER A 667 -12.59 -3.41 -36.90
N THR A 668 -13.57 -2.97 -37.69
CA THR A 668 -14.07 -1.58 -37.73
C THR A 668 -15.58 -1.58 -37.43
N PRO A 669 -16.07 -0.72 -36.52
CA PRO A 669 -17.49 -0.59 -36.22
C PRO A 669 -18.36 -0.26 -37.45
N LEU A 670 -19.58 -0.80 -37.47
CA LEU A 670 -20.58 -0.54 -38.51
C LEU A 670 -21.04 0.93 -38.57
N HIS A 671 -20.89 1.69 -37.49
CA HIS A 671 -21.12 3.13 -37.43
C HIS A 671 -19.88 3.78 -36.82
N TYR A 672 -19.21 4.62 -37.60
CA TYR A 672 -17.95 5.28 -37.26
C TYR A 672 -17.99 6.73 -37.75
N ASP A 673 -18.61 7.59 -36.95
CA ASP A 673 -18.69 9.04 -37.12
C ASP A 673 -17.93 9.68 -35.97
N LEU A 674 -16.98 10.56 -36.28
CA LEU A 674 -16.08 11.23 -35.33
C LEU A 674 -16.18 12.77 -35.41
N ASP A 675 -17.20 13.30 -36.09
CA ASP A 675 -17.38 14.73 -36.37
C ASP A 675 -18.46 15.40 -35.50
N ARG A 676 -19.07 14.64 -34.59
CA ARG A 676 -19.99 15.15 -33.57
C ARG A 676 -19.23 15.65 -32.32
N PRO A 677 -19.83 16.50 -31.47
CA PRO A 677 -19.21 16.97 -30.22
C PRO A 677 -18.72 15.86 -29.29
N ILE A 678 -17.59 16.06 -28.62
CA ILE A 678 -16.99 15.04 -27.75
C ILE A 678 -17.88 14.59 -26.57
N ASN A 679 -18.84 15.42 -26.10
CA ASN A 679 -19.84 15.04 -25.08
C ASN A 679 -20.91 14.06 -25.59
N GLU A 680 -20.98 13.83 -26.91
CA GLU A 680 -21.89 12.87 -27.54
C GLU A 680 -21.27 11.46 -27.65
N TYR A 681 -20.05 11.25 -27.16
CA TYR A 681 -19.34 9.96 -27.20
C TYR A 681 -19.19 9.33 -25.82
N PHE A 682 -19.26 8.00 -25.76
CA PHE A 682 -18.61 7.21 -24.72
C PHE A 682 -17.10 7.20 -24.97
N ILE A 683 -16.31 7.31 -23.90
CA ILE A 683 -14.85 7.47 -23.93
C ILE A 683 -14.21 6.39 -23.08
N SER A 684 -13.32 5.58 -23.66
CA SER A 684 -12.61 4.50 -22.95
C SER A 684 -11.75 5.10 -21.83
N SER A 685 -12.11 4.83 -20.57
CA SER A 685 -11.62 5.59 -19.42
C SER A 685 -11.03 4.69 -18.33
N SER A 686 -9.91 5.12 -17.77
CA SER A 686 -9.19 4.44 -16.68
C SER A 686 -9.33 5.18 -15.34
N HIS A 687 -9.26 4.41 -14.26
CA HIS A 687 -9.17 4.89 -12.89
C HIS A 687 -7.82 4.47 -12.28
N ASN A 688 -7.17 5.37 -11.53
CA ASN A 688 -5.85 5.17 -10.89
C ASN A 688 -4.84 4.45 -11.81
N THR A 689 -4.65 4.97 -13.03
CA THR A 689 -3.96 4.30 -14.15
C THR A 689 -2.50 3.88 -13.85
N TYR A 690 -1.87 4.54 -12.88
CA TYR A 690 -0.53 4.21 -12.39
C TYR A 690 -0.46 2.89 -11.60
N LEU A 691 -1.59 2.33 -11.12
CA LEU A 691 -1.61 1.11 -10.31
C LEU A 691 -1.49 -0.18 -11.14
N ARG A 692 -0.87 -1.18 -10.51
CA ARG A 692 -0.64 -2.53 -11.07
C ARG A 692 -1.18 -3.66 -10.18
N GLY A 693 -2.11 -3.34 -9.29
CA GLY A 693 -2.75 -4.27 -8.36
C GLY A 693 -3.82 -3.58 -7.53
N ARG A 694 -3.96 -3.99 -6.26
CA ARG A 694 -4.90 -3.46 -5.25
C ARG A 694 -4.71 -1.95 -5.01
N GLN A 695 -5.75 -1.27 -4.52
CA GLN A 695 -5.68 0.17 -4.17
C GLN A 695 -4.81 0.44 -2.93
N ILE A 696 -4.46 -0.58 -2.16
CA ILE A 696 -3.61 -0.51 -0.97
C ILE A 696 -2.39 -1.40 -1.21
N ALA A 697 -1.19 -0.86 -0.92
CA ALA A 697 0.10 -1.57 -0.97
C ALA A 697 0.53 -2.14 -2.34
N ALA A 698 -0.13 -1.78 -3.44
CA ALA A 698 0.40 -2.03 -4.78
C ALA A 698 1.45 -0.98 -5.17
N ARG A 699 2.33 -1.34 -6.12
CA ARG A 699 3.33 -0.39 -6.64
C ARG A 699 2.75 0.45 -7.77
N SER A 700 2.88 1.77 -7.68
CA SER A 700 2.70 2.66 -8.83
C SER A 700 3.81 2.40 -9.84
N LYS A 701 3.47 2.24 -11.12
CA LYS A 701 4.44 1.94 -12.19
C LYS A 701 4.03 2.59 -13.51
N LEU A 702 5.02 3.10 -14.25
CA LEU A 702 4.86 3.60 -15.63
C LEU A 702 4.20 2.56 -16.56
N LYS A 703 4.44 1.26 -16.33
CA LYS A 703 3.79 0.15 -17.06
C LYS A 703 2.26 0.11 -16.93
N GLY A 704 1.67 0.79 -15.93
CA GLY A 704 0.23 1.06 -15.87
C GLY A 704 -0.22 1.81 -17.14
N TYR A 705 0.23 3.06 -17.28
CA TYR A 705 -0.03 3.92 -18.46
C TYR A 705 0.28 3.24 -19.78
N ILE A 706 1.48 2.66 -19.94
CA ILE A 706 1.92 2.01 -21.20
C ILE A 706 0.87 1.01 -21.70
N SER A 707 0.43 0.10 -20.82
CA SER A 707 -0.52 -0.95 -21.18
C SER A 707 -1.94 -0.44 -21.40
N THR A 708 -2.37 0.55 -20.61
CA THR A 708 -3.71 1.14 -20.72
C THR A 708 -3.83 1.94 -22.02
N LEU A 709 -2.81 2.73 -22.38
CA LEU A 709 -2.73 3.44 -23.65
C LEU A 709 -2.57 2.48 -24.84
N SER A 710 -1.76 1.43 -24.71
CA SER A 710 -1.63 0.38 -25.74
C SER A 710 -2.92 -0.41 -26.00
N GLN A 711 -3.88 -0.40 -25.06
CA GLN A 711 -5.22 -0.97 -25.24
C GLN A 711 -6.24 0.04 -25.80
N GLY A 712 -5.80 1.21 -26.26
CA GLY A 712 -6.68 2.23 -26.85
C GLY A 712 -7.50 3.03 -25.84
N CYS A 713 -7.13 3.04 -24.56
CA CYS A 713 -7.76 3.92 -23.57
C CYS A 713 -7.51 5.40 -23.91
N ARG A 714 -8.54 6.24 -23.78
CA ARG A 714 -8.57 7.68 -24.16
C ARG A 714 -8.82 8.63 -22.99
N SER A 715 -8.86 8.11 -21.76
CA SER A 715 -8.79 8.92 -20.54
C SER A 715 -7.98 8.20 -19.47
N VAL A 716 -6.88 8.82 -19.02
CA VAL A 716 -5.97 8.27 -18.00
C VAL A 716 -5.90 9.19 -16.80
N GLU A 717 -5.68 8.61 -15.61
CA GLU A 717 -5.71 9.31 -14.33
C GLU A 717 -4.33 9.38 -13.68
N VAL A 718 -3.98 10.57 -13.17
CA VAL A 718 -2.70 10.89 -12.54
C VAL A 718 -2.94 11.59 -11.20
N ASP A 719 -2.71 10.87 -10.10
CA ASP A 719 -2.86 11.39 -8.75
C ASP A 719 -1.55 12.08 -8.32
N CYS A 720 -1.54 13.41 -8.32
CA CYS A 720 -0.36 14.23 -8.14
C CYS A 720 -0.24 14.70 -6.70
N TRP A 721 0.92 14.46 -6.09
CA TRP A 721 1.23 14.76 -4.69
C TRP A 721 2.57 15.47 -4.56
N ASP A 722 2.73 16.24 -3.49
CA ASP A 722 4.01 16.89 -3.18
C ASP A 722 5.14 15.87 -2.96
N GLY A 723 6.23 16.02 -3.70
CA GLY A 723 7.50 15.35 -3.43
C GLY A 723 8.34 16.09 -2.38
N ARG A 724 9.21 15.33 -1.68
CA ARG A 724 10.04 15.85 -0.58
C ARG A 724 11.25 16.66 -1.06
N ASP A 725 11.63 16.47 -2.31
CA ASP A 725 12.67 17.13 -3.08
C ASP A 725 12.16 18.38 -3.83
N GLY A 726 10.90 18.78 -3.59
CA GLY A 726 10.25 19.87 -4.32
C GLY A 726 9.70 19.48 -5.69
N GLN A 727 9.84 18.22 -6.13
CA GLN A 727 9.36 17.76 -7.43
C GLN A 727 8.02 17.00 -7.30
N PRO A 728 7.03 17.23 -8.18
CA PRO A 728 5.76 16.52 -8.10
C PRO A 728 5.91 15.01 -8.29
N ILE A 729 5.19 14.23 -7.49
CA ILE A 729 5.18 12.76 -7.54
C ILE A 729 3.77 12.21 -7.78
N VAL A 730 3.68 10.99 -8.30
CA VAL A 730 2.42 10.28 -8.57
C VAL A 730 2.30 9.06 -7.67
N LYS A 731 1.20 8.96 -6.92
CA LYS A 731 0.89 7.85 -5.99
C LYS A 731 -0.60 7.87 -5.60
N HIS A 732 -1.12 6.75 -5.10
CA HIS A 732 -2.47 6.74 -4.53
C HIS A 732 -2.47 7.36 -3.13
N GLY A 733 -3.33 8.37 -2.94
CA GLY A 733 -3.41 9.16 -1.72
C GLY A 733 -3.61 8.36 -0.44
N TYR A 734 -2.97 8.80 0.64
CA TYR A 734 -3.09 8.22 1.99
C TYR A 734 -2.89 6.69 2.10
N SER A 735 -2.24 6.07 1.11
CA SER A 735 -2.07 4.61 1.00
C SER A 735 -0.60 4.19 0.96
N LEU A 736 -0.33 2.91 1.23
CA LEU A 736 1.01 2.29 1.20
C LEU A 736 1.55 2.05 -0.23
N THR A 737 1.15 2.85 -1.22
CA THR A 737 1.61 2.67 -2.61
C THR A 737 2.94 3.40 -2.85
N THR A 738 3.85 2.79 -3.61
CA THR A 738 5.11 3.45 -4.01
C THR A 738 4.82 4.67 -4.88
N SER A 739 5.67 5.69 -4.84
CA SER A 739 5.59 6.84 -5.73
C SER A 739 6.42 6.68 -7.00
N ILE A 740 6.06 7.40 -8.05
CA ILE A 740 6.84 7.58 -9.30
C ILE A 740 6.92 9.08 -9.62
N SER A 741 7.96 9.52 -10.33
CA SER A 741 8.10 10.93 -10.75
C SER A 741 6.95 11.35 -11.67
N PHE A 742 6.39 12.54 -11.45
CA PHE A 742 5.40 13.14 -12.35
C PHE A 742 5.99 13.36 -13.75
N ARG A 743 7.21 13.87 -13.86
CA ARG A 743 7.88 14.10 -15.15
C ARG A 743 7.98 12.82 -15.97
N SER A 744 8.42 11.72 -15.34
CA SER A 744 8.49 10.41 -16.00
C SER A 744 7.13 9.83 -16.40
N VAL A 745 6.06 10.17 -15.67
CA VAL A 745 4.68 9.84 -16.07
C VAL A 745 4.26 10.63 -17.30
N ILE A 746 4.51 11.94 -17.34
CA ILE A 746 4.20 12.81 -18.49
C ILE A 746 5.01 12.40 -19.72
N GLU A 747 6.32 12.13 -19.59
CA GLU A 747 7.18 11.56 -20.64
C GLU A 747 6.61 10.22 -21.17
N THR A 748 6.21 9.33 -20.27
CA THR A 748 5.60 8.03 -20.64
C THR A 748 4.27 8.23 -21.37
N ILE A 749 3.43 9.17 -20.92
CA ILE A 749 2.16 9.46 -21.57
C ILE A 749 2.42 10.03 -22.96
N ASN A 750 3.34 10.98 -23.12
CA ASN A 750 3.69 11.56 -24.43
C ASN A 750 4.08 10.48 -25.46
N ASN A 751 4.93 9.55 -25.05
CA ASN A 751 5.45 8.48 -25.92
C ASN A 751 4.39 7.43 -26.34
N TYR A 752 3.31 7.27 -25.56
CA TYR A 752 2.29 6.24 -25.80
C TYR A 752 0.89 6.80 -26.08
N ALA A 753 0.67 8.11 -25.93
CA ALA A 753 -0.64 8.75 -26.06
C ALA A 753 -1.32 8.40 -27.39
N PHE A 754 -0.56 8.44 -28.48
CA PHE A 754 -1.08 8.21 -29.83
C PHE A 754 -0.69 6.86 -30.45
N PHE A 755 -0.19 5.91 -29.64
CA PHE A 755 0.31 4.62 -30.13
C PHE A 755 -0.78 3.69 -30.69
N ALA A 756 -1.90 3.55 -29.97
CA ALA A 756 -3.00 2.65 -30.35
C ALA A 756 -4.21 3.37 -30.98
N SER A 757 -4.20 4.70 -30.97
CA SER A 757 -5.27 5.58 -31.45
C SER A 757 -4.72 6.99 -31.51
N ASP A 758 -4.93 7.71 -32.61
CA ASP A 758 -4.55 9.11 -32.77
C ASP A 758 -5.65 10.09 -32.34
N LEU A 759 -6.80 9.57 -31.88
CA LEU A 759 -7.88 10.35 -31.28
C LEU A 759 -7.47 10.95 -29.93
N PRO A 760 -8.07 12.08 -29.51
CA PRO A 760 -7.66 12.83 -28.34
C PRO A 760 -7.51 12.01 -27.06
N LEU A 761 -6.56 12.42 -26.21
CA LEU A 761 -6.34 11.82 -24.90
C LEU A 761 -6.71 12.79 -23.77
N TRP A 762 -7.64 12.39 -22.90
CA TRP A 762 -7.94 13.10 -21.67
C TRP A 762 -6.94 12.74 -20.55
N LEU A 763 -6.29 13.76 -20.00
CA LEU A 763 -5.42 13.64 -18.83
C LEU A 763 -6.18 14.11 -17.58
N SER A 764 -6.71 13.17 -16.79
CA SER A 764 -7.43 13.43 -15.54
C SER A 764 -6.45 13.59 -14.38
N LEU A 765 -6.17 14.84 -13.98
CA LEU A 765 -5.37 15.08 -12.78
C LEU A 765 -6.23 15.08 -11.52
N GLU A 766 -5.79 14.35 -10.50
CA GLU A 766 -6.22 14.57 -9.11
C GLU A 766 -5.07 15.24 -8.36
N VAL A 767 -5.22 16.53 -8.06
CA VAL A 767 -4.11 17.38 -7.59
C VAL A 767 -4.19 17.62 -6.09
N HIS A 768 -3.17 17.14 -5.37
CA HIS A 768 -2.94 17.36 -3.94
C HIS A 768 -1.62 18.11 -3.69
N CYS A 769 -1.09 18.79 -4.71
CA CYS A 769 0.17 19.53 -4.65
C CYS A 769 -0.03 20.98 -4.16
N ASN A 770 1.01 21.54 -3.53
CA ASN A 770 1.09 22.96 -3.19
C ASN A 770 1.26 23.86 -4.45
N PRO A 771 1.07 25.19 -4.36
CA PRO A 771 1.16 26.10 -5.50
C PRO A 771 2.46 25.98 -6.32
N ALA A 772 3.62 25.98 -5.67
CA ALA A 772 4.91 25.88 -6.37
C ALA A 772 5.04 24.57 -7.16
N GLN A 773 4.59 23.45 -6.58
CA GLN A 773 4.58 22.16 -7.29
C GLN A 773 3.52 22.08 -8.39
N ARG A 774 2.40 22.82 -8.29
CA ARG A 774 1.40 22.95 -9.37
C ARG A 774 1.96 23.70 -10.58
N ASP A 775 2.74 24.76 -10.37
CA ASP A 775 3.43 25.47 -11.44
C ASP A 775 4.48 24.58 -12.11
N ILE A 776 5.25 23.79 -11.34
CA ILE A 776 6.16 22.78 -11.88
C ILE A 776 5.39 21.76 -12.73
N MET A 777 4.23 21.27 -12.28
CA MET A 777 3.40 20.35 -13.07
C MET A 777 2.94 20.98 -14.40
N ALA A 778 2.47 22.22 -14.37
CA ALA A 778 2.00 22.94 -15.55
C ALA A 778 3.14 23.16 -16.57
N ARG A 779 4.29 23.67 -16.12
CA ARG A 779 5.50 23.85 -16.94
C ARG A 779 6.01 22.53 -17.51
N THR A 780 6.04 21.46 -16.72
CA THR A 780 6.43 20.11 -17.16
C THR A 780 5.54 19.59 -18.30
N MET A 781 4.22 19.83 -18.23
CA MET A 781 3.30 19.42 -19.29
C MET A 781 3.45 20.27 -20.56
N LEU A 782 3.66 21.58 -20.43
CA LEU A 782 3.97 22.48 -21.55
C LEU A 782 5.27 22.07 -22.26
N GLU A 783 6.34 21.83 -21.50
CA GLU A 783 7.66 21.41 -21.97
C GLU A 783 7.60 20.09 -22.77
N ILE A 784 6.90 19.08 -22.24
CA ILE A 784 6.92 17.72 -22.81
C ILE A 784 5.89 17.54 -23.93
N PHE A 785 4.64 17.97 -23.72
CA PHE A 785 3.57 17.74 -24.71
C PHE A 785 3.61 18.76 -25.85
N LYS A 786 4.13 19.97 -25.61
CA LYS A 786 4.25 21.06 -26.60
C LYS A 786 2.94 21.27 -27.37
N ALA A 787 3.00 21.32 -28.70
CA ALA A 787 1.85 21.48 -29.59
C ALA A 787 0.78 20.36 -29.49
N SER A 788 1.05 19.26 -28.78
CA SER A 788 0.03 18.23 -28.49
C SER A 788 -0.93 18.68 -27.39
N LEU A 789 -0.51 19.52 -26.44
CA LEU A 789 -1.37 20.02 -25.37
C LEU A 789 -2.31 21.12 -25.90
N VAL A 790 -3.59 21.05 -25.54
CA VAL A 790 -4.54 22.14 -25.82
C VAL A 790 -4.43 23.19 -24.72
N VAL A 791 -3.91 24.36 -25.08
CA VAL A 791 -3.73 25.52 -24.17
C VAL A 791 -4.76 26.64 -24.40
N GLU A 792 -5.43 26.63 -25.56
CA GLU A 792 -6.45 27.61 -25.96
C GLU A 792 -7.64 26.93 -26.67
N PRO A 793 -8.82 27.56 -26.76
CA PRO A 793 -9.93 27.04 -27.55
C PRO A 793 -9.63 27.02 -29.06
N LEU A 794 -9.98 25.93 -29.75
CA LEU A 794 -9.88 25.80 -31.21
C LEU A 794 -10.72 26.84 -31.98
N ASP A 795 -11.83 27.25 -31.38
CA ASP A 795 -12.72 28.31 -31.86
C ASP A 795 -13.31 28.99 -30.62
N ALA A 796 -12.91 30.24 -30.39
CA ALA A 796 -13.38 31.04 -29.26
C ALA A 796 -14.83 31.55 -29.41
N SER A 797 -15.41 31.45 -30.62
CA SER A 797 -16.79 31.86 -30.90
C SER A 797 -17.81 30.72 -30.69
N SER A 798 -17.36 29.47 -30.72
CA SER A 798 -18.24 28.29 -30.57
C SER A 798 -18.47 27.90 -29.10
N GLN A 799 -19.74 27.90 -28.69
CA GLN A 799 -20.18 27.29 -27.43
C GLN A 799 -20.25 25.75 -27.47
N LYS A 800 -20.15 25.16 -28.66
CA LYS A 800 -20.21 23.72 -28.91
C LYS A 800 -18.83 23.10 -28.72
N LEU A 801 -18.75 22.00 -27.97
CA LEU A 801 -17.49 21.27 -27.80
C LEU A 801 -17.00 20.71 -29.15
N PRO A 802 -15.68 20.75 -29.41
CA PRO A 802 -15.10 20.20 -30.63
C PRO A 802 -15.28 18.69 -30.75
N SER A 803 -15.15 18.17 -31.97
CA SER A 803 -15.25 16.75 -32.28
C SER A 803 -13.96 15.98 -31.99
N PRO A 804 -14.02 14.64 -31.81
CA PRO A 804 -12.83 13.79 -31.76
C PRO A 804 -11.89 13.97 -32.96
N ASN A 805 -12.42 14.22 -34.17
CA ASN A 805 -11.60 14.51 -35.36
C ASN A 805 -10.89 15.88 -35.28
N GLN A 806 -11.57 16.93 -34.84
CA GLN A 806 -10.96 18.27 -34.66
C GLN A 806 -9.85 18.29 -33.62
N LEU A 807 -9.87 17.33 -32.69
CA LEU A 807 -8.91 17.16 -31.60
C LEU A 807 -7.90 16.01 -31.84
N ARG A 808 -7.76 15.52 -33.08
CA ARG A 808 -6.80 14.46 -33.43
C ARG A 808 -5.36 14.88 -33.08
N GLY A 809 -4.60 13.99 -32.45
CA GLY A 809 -3.25 14.27 -31.96
C GLY A 809 -3.19 15.22 -30.75
N LYS A 810 -4.31 15.53 -30.08
CA LYS A 810 -4.35 16.45 -28.94
C LYS A 810 -4.52 15.78 -27.58
N ILE A 811 -3.90 16.37 -26.57
CA ILE A 811 -4.00 16.01 -25.14
C ILE A 811 -4.80 17.11 -24.44
N LEU A 812 -5.83 16.69 -23.71
CA LEU A 812 -6.81 17.55 -23.06
C LEU A 812 -6.67 17.44 -21.53
N LEU A 813 -6.41 18.55 -20.86
CA LEU A 813 -6.27 18.55 -19.40
C LEU A 813 -7.63 18.62 -18.70
N LYS A 814 -7.90 17.67 -17.81
CA LYS A 814 -8.98 17.74 -16.83
C LYS A 814 -8.40 17.97 -15.43
N VAL A 815 -8.56 19.18 -14.91
CA VAL A 815 -8.28 19.52 -13.50
C VAL A 815 -9.50 20.18 -12.85
N LYS A 816 -9.58 20.08 -11.51
CA LYS A 816 -10.65 20.66 -10.71
C LYS A 816 -10.47 22.18 -10.61
N VAL A 817 -11.52 22.94 -10.92
CA VAL A 817 -11.51 24.41 -10.83
C VAL A 817 -12.21 24.93 -9.57
N ALA A 818 -11.91 26.17 -9.17
CA ALA A 818 -12.61 26.88 -8.10
C ALA A 818 -14.12 27.11 -8.40
N GLN A 819 -14.89 27.46 -7.37
CA GLN A 819 -16.35 27.65 -7.47
C GLN A 819 -16.77 29.08 -7.85
N THR A 820 -15.83 30.03 -7.95
CA THR A 820 -16.13 31.42 -8.34
C THR A 820 -16.57 31.52 -9.82
N PRO A 821 -17.53 32.40 -10.14
CA PRO A 821 -18.14 32.50 -11.47
C PRO A 821 -17.48 33.57 -12.36
N GLU A 822 -16.16 33.77 -12.29
CA GLU A 822 -15.47 34.69 -13.19
C GLU A 822 -14.82 33.96 -14.37
N PRO A 823 -14.93 34.49 -15.60
CA PRO A 823 -14.30 33.91 -16.76
C PRO A 823 -12.78 34.15 -16.70
N LEU A 824 -12.02 33.07 -16.57
CA LEU A 824 -10.58 33.07 -16.90
C LEU A 824 -10.44 33.29 -18.41
N GLN A 825 -10.44 34.56 -18.81
CA GLN A 825 -10.33 35.03 -20.20
C GLN A 825 -9.12 35.97 -20.35
N GLU A 826 -7.98 35.54 -19.79
CA GLU A 826 -6.67 36.06 -20.17
C GLU A 826 -5.93 34.97 -20.92
N SER A 827 -5.76 35.18 -22.22
CA SER A 827 -4.90 34.36 -23.08
C SER A 827 -3.44 34.50 -22.62
N LEU A 828 -2.73 33.38 -22.48
CA LEU A 828 -1.29 33.38 -22.28
C LEU A 828 -0.62 34.21 -23.38
N SER A 829 0.20 35.21 -23.01
CA SER A 829 0.90 36.04 -23.98
C SER A 829 1.92 35.22 -24.78
N PRO A 830 2.17 35.56 -26.06
CA PRO A 830 3.07 34.76 -26.93
C PRO A 830 4.51 34.61 -26.42
N GLU A 831 4.97 35.47 -25.50
CA GLU A 831 6.31 35.40 -24.92
C GLU A 831 6.59 34.10 -24.18
N TYR A 832 5.60 33.49 -23.52
CA TYR A 832 5.77 32.23 -22.79
C TYR A 832 5.88 30.98 -23.69
N LEU A 833 5.72 31.12 -25.01
CA LEU A 833 5.78 30.01 -25.98
C LEU A 833 7.12 29.91 -26.73
N ASN A 834 8.02 30.88 -26.60
CA ASN A 834 9.33 30.90 -27.25
C ASN A 834 10.46 30.53 -26.27
N LEU A 835 10.91 29.27 -26.29
CA LEU A 835 11.99 28.75 -25.43
C LEU A 835 13.40 28.81 -26.05
N ASP A 836 13.57 29.44 -27.22
CA ASP A 836 14.82 29.48 -27.99
C ASP A 836 15.46 30.89 -28.08
N GLY A 837 15.09 31.83 -27.19
CA GLY A 837 15.69 33.17 -27.11
C GLY A 837 16.91 33.26 -26.18
N PRO A 838 17.91 34.12 -26.45
CA PRO A 838 18.95 34.44 -25.48
C PRO A 838 18.34 35.09 -24.22
N VAL A 839 18.84 34.72 -23.05
CA VAL A 839 18.42 35.32 -21.78
C VAL A 839 19.14 36.67 -21.61
N GLU A 840 18.45 37.76 -21.91
CA GLU A 840 18.86 39.11 -21.45
C GLU A 840 18.15 39.46 -20.14
N GLU A 841 18.86 40.17 -19.27
CA GLU A 841 18.41 40.52 -17.93
C GLU A 841 17.41 41.68 -17.98
N VAL A 842 16.21 41.49 -17.43
CA VAL A 842 15.22 42.56 -17.25
C VAL A 842 15.34 43.14 -15.85
N GLU A 843 15.86 44.37 -15.75
CA GLU A 843 15.95 45.11 -14.49
C GLU A 843 14.58 45.59 -13.98
N ASN A 844 14.39 45.47 -12.65
CA ASN A 844 13.55 46.33 -11.79
C ASN A 844 12.27 46.94 -12.38
N GLY A 845 11.18 46.15 -12.38
CA GLY A 845 9.80 46.65 -12.38
C GLY A 845 9.02 46.09 -11.19
N ASP A 846 8.01 46.82 -10.69
CA ASP A 846 7.15 46.37 -9.60
C ASP A 846 6.49 44.99 -9.89
N PRO A 847 6.19 44.16 -8.87
CA PRO A 847 5.60 42.85 -9.09
C PRO A 847 4.18 42.96 -9.69
N GLN A 848 4.08 42.76 -11.01
CA GLN A 848 2.79 42.51 -11.66
C GLN A 848 2.20 41.21 -11.10
N GLU A 849 0.99 41.28 -10.54
CA GLU A 849 0.28 40.11 -10.01
C GLU A 849 0.10 39.06 -11.11
N LEU A 850 0.63 37.85 -10.89
CA LEU A 850 0.44 36.75 -11.83
C LEU A 850 -1.06 36.37 -11.92
N PRO A 851 -1.59 36.12 -13.13
CA PRO A 851 -2.91 35.53 -13.29
C PRO A 851 -3.00 34.18 -12.54
N GLY A 852 -4.17 33.89 -11.97
CA GLY A 852 -4.33 32.78 -11.01
C GLY A 852 -3.99 31.38 -11.57
N ASP A 853 -3.28 30.58 -10.74
CA ASP A 853 -2.93 29.16 -10.91
C ASP A 853 -2.87 28.65 -12.37
N LEU A 854 -1.65 28.69 -12.93
CA LEU A 854 -1.31 28.25 -14.28
C LEU A 854 -1.83 26.84 -14.62
N LEU A 855 -1.95 25.94 -13.64
CA LEU A 855 -2.48 24.59 -13.86
C LEU A 855 -3.98 24.58 -14.21
N GLN A 856 -4.77 25.53 -13.71
CA GLN A 856 -6.21 25.64 -14.02
C GLN A 856 -6.47 26.28 -15.38
N SER A 857 -5.64 27.22 -15.86
CA SER A 857 -5.82 27.84 -17.19
C SER A 857 -5.66 26.83 -18.33
N LEU A 858 -4.77 25.84 -18.16
CA LEU A 858 -4.59 24.72 -19.10
C LEU A 858 -5.84 23.80 -19.25
N ALA A 859 -6.85 23.90 -18.38
CA ALA A 859 -8.08 23.11 -18.48
C ALA A 859 -9.17 23.76 -19.36
N VAL A 860 -8.80 24.08 -20.61
CA VAL A 860 -9.66 24.72 -21.64
C VAL A 860 -11.06 24.06 -21.69
N TYR A 861 -11.10 22.80 -22.12
CA TYR A 861 -12.32 21.99 -22.25
C TYR A 861 -12.58 21.04 -21.07
N GLY A 862 -11.63 20.94 -20.12
CA GLY A 862 -11.64 19.92 -19.06
C GLY A 862 -11.88 20.43 -17.65
N ALA A 863 -12.29 21.69 -17.48
CA ALA A 863 -12.64 22.26 -16.18
C ALA A 863 -13.60 21.31 -15.42
N SER A 864 -13.17 20.84 -14.24
CA SER A 864 -13.89 19.78 -13.53
C SER A 864 -14.49 20.26 -12.20
N ARG A 865 -15.70 19.77 -11.92
CA ARG A 865 -16.46 20.05 -10.68
C ARG A 865 -17.02 18.74 -10.12
N ARG A 866 -17.46 18.75 -8.86
CA ARG A 866 -18.28 17.65 -8.31
C ARG A 866 -19.70 17.78 -8.84
N LEU A 867 -20.38 16.67 -9.12
CA LEU A 867 -21.79 16.71 -9.53
C LEU A 867 -22.63 17.40 -8.43
N PRO A 868 -23.45 18.42 -8.75
CA PRO A 868 -24.37 19.02 -7.78
C PRO A 868 -25.38 18.00 -7.28
N LYS A 869 -25.90 18.21 -6.06
CA LYS A 869 -26.97 17.36 -5.52
C LYS A 869 -28.36 17.81 -5.99
N ASP A 870 -28.60 19.12 -5.89
CA ASP A 870 -29.95 19.71 -5.94
C ASP A 870 -30.03 20.93 -6.88
N VAL A 871 -29.02 21.13 -7.75
CA VAL A 871 -28.88 22.31 -8.62
C VAL A 871 -28.82 21.86 -10.08
N ALA A 872 -29.46 22.63 -10.96
CA ALA A 872 -29.37 22.46 -12.40
C ALA A 872 -27.91 22.50 -12.91
N PHE A 873 -27.68 21.89 -14.07
CA PHE A 873 -26.39 21.97 -14.76
C PHE A 873 -26.05 23.41 -15.14
N ASP A 874 -24.75 23.73 -15.17
CA ASP A 874 -24.25 25.08 -15.43
C ASP A 874 -24.45 25.46 -16.91
N THR A 875 -25.34 26.41 -17.20
CA THR A 875 -25.71 26.76 -18.58
C THR A 875 -24.70 27.69 -19.27
N HIS A 876 -23.66 28.16 -18.56
CA HIS A 876 -22.71 29.15 -19.07
C HIS A 876 -21.38 28.57 -19.54
N ARG A 877 -20.96 27.39 -19.02
CA ARG A 877 -19.72 26.73 -19.44
C ARG A 877 -19.82 25.21 -19.37
N ASN A 878 -19.20 24.53 -20.33
CA ASN A 878 -19.05 23.08 -20.32
C ASN A 878 -18.09 22.64 -19.18
N PHE A 879 -18.49 21.62 -18.42
CA PHE A 879 -17.74 21.09 -17.27
C PHE A 879 -17.66 19.57 -17.33
N ILE A 880 -16.64 18.99 -16.69
CA ILE A 880 -16.56 17.56 -16.43
C ILE A 880 -16.96 17.29 -14.98
N TYR A 881 -18.16 16.77 -14.76
CA TYR A 881 -18.65 16.41 -13.42
C TYR A 881 -18.16 15.03 -13.00
N SER A 882 -17.45 14.94 -11.87
CA SER A 882 -16.94 13.68 -11.34
C SER A 882 -17.75 13.19 -10.13
N ILE A 883 -18.13 11.91 -10.11
CA ILE A 883 -18.92 11.28 -9.04
C ILE A 883 -18.54 9.79 -8.84
N SER A 884 -18.58 9.30 -7.59
CA SER A 884 -18.34 7.87 -7.30
C SER A 884 -19.55 7.00 -7.65
N GLU A 885 -19.32 5.74 -8.02
CA GLU A 885 -20.39 4.78 -8.38
C GLU A 885 -21.51 4.71 -7.33
N ARG A 886 -21.17 4.82 -6.04
CA ARG A 886 -22.11 4.71 -4.92
C ARG A 886 -23.07 5.90 -4.90
N ASN A 887 -22.56 7.10 -5.18
CA ASN A 887 -23.38 8.30 -5.22
C ASN A 887 -24.15 8.37 -6.53
N PHE A 888 -23.54 8.00 -7.66
CA PHE A 888 -24.24 7.85 -8.94
C PHE A 888 -25.44 6.89 -8.83
N LYS A 889 -25.23 5.71 -8.23
CA LYS A 889 -26.29 4.72 -7.99
C LYS A 889 -27.40 5.24 -7.07
N LYS A 890 -27.12 6.15 -6.13
CA LYS A 890 -28.17 6.81 -5.32
C LYS A 890 -29.00 7.74 -6.21
N HIS A 891 -28.35 8.67 -6.91
CA HIS A 891 -29.02 9.63 -7.80
C HIS A 891 -29.91 8.95 -8.85
N THR A 892 -29.47 7.82 -9.43
CA THR A 892 -30.25 7.09 -10.45
C THR A 892 -31.30 6.13 -9.89
N LYS A 893 -31.43 5.98 -8.56
CA LYS A 893 -32.39 5.04 -7.95
C LYS A 893 -33.77 5.68 -7.72
N ASP A 894 -33.81 6.96 -7.43
CA ASP A 894 -35.02 7.65 -6.95
C ASP A 894 -35.94 8.13 -8.09
N ASN A 895 -35.94 7.41 -9.22
CA ASN A 895 -36.63 7.73 -10.49
C ASN A 895 -36.36 9.12 -11.10
N CYS A 896 -35.48 9.93 -10.51
CA CYS A 896 -34.99 11.15 -11.12
C CYS A 896 -34.00 10.78 -12.23
N SER A 897 -34.49 10.68 -13.48
CA SER A 897 -33.65 10.45 -14.65
C SER A 897 -32.75 11.65 -14.88
N LEU A 898 -31.50 11.55 -14.40
CA LEU A 898 -30.41 12.42 -14.81
C LEU A 898 -30.23 12.27 -16.34
N GLU A 899 -30.71 13.24 -17.10
CA GLU A 899 -30.75 13.26 -18.58
C GLU A 899 -29.37 13.49 -19.23
N LEU A 900 -28.32 12.85 -18.70
CA LEU A 900 -26.92 13.02 -19.14
C LEU A 900 -26.67 12.60 -20.60
N ALA A 901 -27.61 11.88 -21.21
CA ALA A 901 -27.60 11.60 -22.63
C ALA A 901 -27.58 12.90 -23.47
N GLY A 902 -28.39 13.90 -23.09
CA GLY A 902 -28.57 15.16 -23.82
C GLY A 902 -27.77 16.35 -23.28
N THR A 903 -26.97 16.21 -22.22
CA THR A 903 -26.20 17.33 -21.66
C THR A 903 -25.03 17.74 -22.55
N SER A 904 -24.74 19.03 -22.60
CA SER A 904 -23.49 19.61 -23.12
C SER A 904 -22.26 19.21 -22.29
N HIS A 905 -22.47 18.87 -21.02
CA HIS A 905 -21.43 18.45 -20.07
C HIS A 905 -20.96 17.00 -20.26
N LEU A 906 -19.76 16.72 -19.77
CA LEU A 906 -19.21 15.39 -19.59
C LEU A 906 -19.41 14.91 -18.15
N VAL A 907 -19.70 13.62 -17.97
CA VAL A 907 -19.75 12.99 -16.65
C VAL A 907 -18.72 11.86 -16.55
N ARG A 908 -17.95 11.88 -15.46
CA ARG A 908 -17.04 10.82 -15.04
C ARG A 908 -17.58 10.09 -13.82
N VAL A 909 -17.81 8.79 -13.97
CA VAL A 909 -18.10 7.88 -12.85
C VAL A 909 -16.85 7.05 -12.56
N TYR A 910 -16.45 6.99 -11.29
CA TYR A 910 -15.27 6.24 -10.82
C TYR A 910 -15.63 5.26 -9.69
N PRO A 911 -14.80 4.23 -9.43
CA PRO A 911 -15.09 3.19 -8.45
C PRO A 911 -15.20 3.72 -7.01
N ASP A 912 -15.99 3.06 -6.17
CA ASP A 912 -16.08 3.43 -4.74
C ASP A 912 -14.78 3.08 -4.00
N PRO A 913 -14.27 3.93 -3.08
CA PRO A 913 -13.05 3.66 -2.30
C PRO A 913 -13.04 2.34 -1.52
N ASN A 914 -14.21 1.75 -1.23
CA ASN A 914 -14.30 0.43 -0.60
C ASN A 914 -13.79 -0.71 -1.50
N ARG A 915 -13.58 -0.49 -2.80
CA ARG A 915 -13.04 -1.47 -3.76
C ARG A 915 -11.53 -1.57 -3.67
N VAL A 916 -11.05 -1.85 -2.46
CA VAL A 916 -9.62 -1.96 -2.13
C VAL A 916 -8.90 -3.04 -2.93
N ASP A 917 -9.63 -4.04 -3.42
CA ASP A 917 -9.16 -5.10 -4.31
C ASP A 917 -8.98 -4.65 -5.77
N SER A 918 -9.43 -3.44 -6.12
CA SER A 918 -9.54 -2.90 -7.49
C SER A 918 -10.57 -3.59 -8.38
N SER A 919 -11.57 -4.25 -7.80
CA SER A 919 -12.75 -4.71 -8.54
C SER A 919 -13.46 -3.56 -9.28
N ASN A 920 -14.18 -3.87 -10.36
CA ASN A 920 -14.94 -2.87 -11.11
C ASN A 920 -16.45 -2.88 -10.81
N PHE A 921 -17.12 -1.77 -11.11
CA PHE A 921 -18.57 -1.66 -11.20
C PHE A 921 -19.06 -2.05 -12.60
N ASP A 922 -20.38 -2.17 -12.76
CA ASP A 922 -21.00 -2.47 -14.06
C ASP A 922 -21.12 -1.20 -14.92
N PRO A 923 -20.31 -1.03 -15.99
CA PRO A 923 -20.32 0.18 -16.80
C PRO A 923 -21.61 0.33 -17.62
N LEU A 924 -22.38 -0.75 -17.87
CA LEU A 924 -23.69 -0.67 -18.54
C LEU A 924 -24.66 0.24 -17.79
N GLN A 925 -24.60 0.21 -16.46
CA GLN A 925 -25.45 1.04 -15.60
C GLN A 925 -25.08 2.53 -15.70
N CYS A 926 -23.88 2.85 -16.17
CA CYS A 926 -23.46 4.22 -16.46
C CYS A 926 -23.81 4.60 -17.91
N TRP A 927 -23.46 3.75 -18.88
CA TRP A 927 -23.68 4.02 -20.31
C TRP A 927 -25.17 4.16 -20.67
N ARG A 928 -26.07 3.39 -20.05
CA ARG A 928 -27.53 3.51 -20.28
C ARG A 928 -28.08 4.90 -19.91
N HIS A 929 -27.42 5.60 -19.00
CA HIS A 929 -27.79 6.97 -18.60
C HIS A 929 -27.02 8.03 -19.41
N GLY A 930 -26.15 7.64 -20.36
CA GLY A 930 -25.38 8.57 -21.20
C GLY A 930 -24.05 9.04 -20.62
N VAL A 931 -23.59 8.46 -19.51
CA VAL A 931 -22.28 8.77 -18.89
C VAL A 931 -21.14 8.46 -19.87
N GLN A 932 -20.38 9.50 -20.23
CA GLN A 932 -19.31 9.39 -21.22
C GLN A 932 -18.06 8.67 -20.67
N MET A 933 -17.65 9.00 -19.44
CA MET A 933 -16.39 8.52 -18.85
C MET A 933 -16.65 7.56 -17.68
N ALA A 934 -17.04 6.31 -17.98
CA ALA A 934 -17.08 5.24 -16.99
C ALA A 934 -15.65 4.72 -16.73
N ALA A 935 -15.00 5.23 -15.69
CA ALA A 935 -13.60 4.97 -15.40
C ALA A 935 -13.41 3.65 -14.65
N LEU A 936 -12.64 2.72 -15.22
CA LEU A 936 -12.41 1.37 -14.67
C LEU A 936 -10.96 1.13 -14.27
N ASN A 937 -10.75 0.25 -13.29
CA ASN A 937 -9.45 -0.28 -12.88
C ASN A 937 -8.93 -1.25 -13.95
N CYS A 938 -8.26 -0.74 -14.98
CA CYS A 938 -7.75 -1.50 -16.14
C CYS A 938 -6.73 -2.59 -15.78
N GLN A 939 -6.16 -2.57 -14.57
CA GLN A 939 -5.25 -3.59 -14.06
C GLN A 939 -5.96 -4.88 -13.58
N THR A 940 -7.28 -4.85 -13.42
CA THR A 940 -8.07 -5.97 -12.89
C THR A 940 -8.73 -6.73 -14.03
N ASP A 941 -8.28 -7.96 -14.28
CA ASP A 941 -8.89 -8.84 -15.29
C ASP A 941 -10.22 -9.41 -14.76
N ASP A 942 -11.30 -8.67 -14.97
CA ASP A 942 -12.66 -9.05 -14.62
C ASP A 942 -13.63 -8.94 -15.81
N PHE A 943 -14.85 -9.43 -15.59
CA PHE A 943 -15.92 -9.40 -16.60
C PHE A 943 -16.19 -7.98 -17.15
N TYR A 944 -16.03 -6.94 -16.34
CA TYR A 944 -16.35 -5.57 -16.73
C TYR A 944 -15.24 -4.94 -17.57
N ILE A 945 -13.97 -5.31 -17.36
CA ILE A 945 -12.90 -4.97 -18.32
C ILE A 945 -13.10 -5.69 -19.66
N GLY A 946 -13.47 -6.97 -19.66
CA GLY A 946 -13.83 -7.67 -20.90
C GLY A 946 -15.02 -7.03 -21.64
N LEU A 947 -15.99 -6.50 -20.90
CA LEU A 947 -17.13 -5.75 -21.44
C LEU A 947 -16.72 -4.36 -21.98
N ASN A 948 -15.79 -3.68 -21.30
CA ASN A 948 -15.21 -2.42 -21.77
C ASN A 948 -14.40 -2.59 -23.06
N GLN A 949 -13.57 -3.63 -23.14
CA GLN A 949 -12.86 -4.01 -24.37
C GLN A 949 -13.84 -4.31 -25.52
N ALA A 950 -14.95 -5.02 -25.24
CA ALA A 950 -16.00 -5.29 -26.22
C ALA A 950 -16.76 -4.04 -26.69
N MET A 951 -16.90 -3.03 -25.83
CA MET A 951 -17.57 -1.75 -26.16
C MET A 951 -16.72 -0.89 -27.11
N PHE A 952 -15.41 -0.82 -26.86
CA PHE A 952 -14.48 0.04 -27.60
C PHE A 952 -13.69 -0.68 -28.71
N HIS A 953 -14.01 -1.95 -29.00
CA HIS A 953 -13.32 -2.74 -30.02
C HIS A 953 -13.43 -2.08 -31.41
N GLY A 954 -12.28 -1.82 -32.04
CA GLY A 954 -12.20 -1.17 -33.36
C GLY A 954 -12.59 0.31 -33.38
N SER A 955 -13.03 0.89 -32.26
CA SER A 955 -13.58 2.25 -32.22
C SER A 955 -12.54 3.34 -31.90
N SER A 956 -11.26 2.97 -31.80
CA SER A 956 -10.16 3.85 -31.40
C SER A 956 -10.37 4.54 -30.03
N GLY A 957 -11.23 3.97 -29.18
CA GLY A 957 -11.53 4.42 -27.82
C GLY A 957 -12.67 5.44 -27.68
N TYR A 958 -13.32 5.82 -28.77
CA TYR A 958 -14.53 6.66 -28.79
C TYR A 958 -15.70 5.89 -29.42
N VAL A 959 -16.91 5.99 -28.86
CA VAL A 959 -18.14 5.37 -29.42
C VAL A 959 -19.28 6.36 -29.32
N LEU A 960 -19.90 6.70 -30.45
CA LEU A 960 -21.01 7.65 -30.48
C LEU A 960 -22.22 7.10 -29.67
N LYS A 961 -22.83 7.95 -28.84
CA LYS A 961 -24.08 7.64 -28.12
C LYS A 961 -25.24 7.53 -29.11
N ALA A 962 -26.17 6.61 -28.85
CA ALA A 962 -27.43 6.52 -29.57
C ALA A 962 -28.61 6.66 -28.60
N SER A 963 -29.75 7.12 -29.11
CA SER A 963 -30.97 7.25 -28.31
C SER A 963 -31.53 5.87 -27.91
N PRO A 964 -32.31 5.79 -26.82
CA PRO A 964 -33.09 4.60 -26.53
C PRO A 964 -34.05 4.28 -27.68
N GLN A 965 -34.12 3.01 -28.06
CA GLN A 965 -35.00 2.47 -29.10
C GLN A 965 -35.50 1.12 -28.57
N PRO A 966 -36.80 0.97 -28.21
CA PRO A 966 -37.36 -0.31 -27.84
C PRO A 966 -37.22 -1.32 -28.99
N THR A 967 -36.59 -2.47 -28.73
CA THR A 967 -36.37 -3.49 -29.76
C THR A 967 -36.41 -4.89 -29.16
N LYS A 968 -37.05 -5.82 -29.88
CA LYS A 968 -37.07 -7.24 -29.55
C LYS A 968 -36.04 -7.99 -30.39
N ILE A 969 -34.91 -8.28 -29.76
CA ILE A 969 -33.78 -8.98 -30.36
C ILE A 969 -34.02 -10.49 -30.22
N ARG A 970 -33.99 -11.23 -31.34
CA ARG A 970 -33.85 -12.69 -31.33
C ARG A 970 -32.49 -13.05 -31.91
N LEU A 971 -31.76 -13.88 -31.16
CA LEU A 971 -30.44 -14.37 -31.52
C LEU A 971 -30.46 -15.90 -31.55
N GLN A 972 -30.01 -16.45 -32.68
CA GLN A 972 -29.75 -17.88 -32.83
C GLN A 972 -28.25 -18.09 -33.02
N VAL A 973 -27.65 -18.95 -32.21
CA VAL A 973 -26.24 -19.36 -32.33
C VAL A 973 -26.16 -20.87 -32.43
N ASP A 974 -25.82 -21.36 -33.61
CA ASP A 974 -25.55 -22.77 -33.85
C ASP A 974 -24.09 -23.08 -33.51
N VAL A 975 -23.86 -23.78 -32.41
CA VAL A 975 -22.53 -24.09 -31.88
C VAL A 975 -22.06 -25.39 -32.52
N LEU A 976 -21.19 -25.26 -33.53
CA LEU A 976 -20.69 -26.43 -34.25
C LEU A 976 -19.57 -27.11 -33.46
N MET A 977 -18.43 -26.43 -33.31
CA MET A 977 -17.16 -27.10 -33.04
C MET A 977 -16.11 -26.14 -32.49
N ALA A 978 -15.34 -26.59 -31.51
CA ALA A 978 -14.15 -25.87 -31.01
C ALA A 978 -12.87 -26.57 -31.48
N GLN A 979 -11.86 -25.77 -31.83
CA GLN A 979 -10.54 -26.21 -32.26
C GLN A 979 -9.45 -25.62 -31.33
N GLY A 980 -8.39 -26.37 -31.05
CA GLY A 980 -7.18 -25.88 -30.38
C GLY A 980 -7.34 -25.58 -28.88
N LEU A 981 -8.25 -26.26 -28.17
CA LEU A 981 -8.48 -26.07 -26.74
C LEU A 981 -7.32 -26.63 -25.90
N LYS A 982 -6.36 -25.78 -25.55
CA LYS A 982 -5.26 -26.10 -24.62
C LYS A 982 -5.80 -26.22 -23.19
N VAL A 983 -6.07 -27.45 -22.75
CA VAL A 983 -6.54 -27.76 -21.39
C VAL A 983 -5.59 -28.75 -20.71
N SER A 984 -5.27 -28.52 -19.44
CA SER A 984 -4.40 -29.40 -18.65
C SER A 984 -4.99 -30.81 -18.53
N ALA A 985 -4.11 -31.83 -18.64
CA ALA A 985 -4.51 -33.23 -18.61
C ALA A 985 -5.34 -33.57 -17.34
N GLY A 986 -6.51 -34.19 -17.54
CA GLY A 986 -7.43 -34.57 -16.47
C GLY A 986 -8.68 -33.68 -16.29
N SER A 987 -8.95 -32.74 -17.21
CA SER A 987 -10.17 -31.93 -17.16
C SER A 987 -11.45 -32.74 -17.39
N GLY A 988 -12.49 -32.47 -16.58
CA GLY A 988 -13.83 -33.02 -16.74
C GLY A 988 -14.56 -32.50 -18.00
N PRO A 989 -15.81 -32.96 -18.24
CA PRO A 989 -16.52 -32.68 -19.49
C PRO A 989 -16.74 -31.17 -19.71
N VAL A 990 -16.74 -30.80 -20.99
CA VAL A 990 -16.69 -29.41 -21.48
C VAL A 990 -18.01 -29.04 -22.15
N TYR A 991 -18.48 -27.82 -21.94
CA TYR A 991 -19.66 -27.25 -22.59
C TYR A 991 -19.44 -25.80 -22.99
N VAL A 992 -20.14 -25.35 -24.03
CA VAL A 992 -20.20 -23.93 -24.41
C VAL A 992 -21.36 -23.27 -23.69
N LYS A 993 -21.15 -22.05 -23.20
CA LYS A 993 -22.18 -21.20 -22.60
C LYS A 993 -22.20 -19.85 -23.28
N ILE A 994 -23.38 -19.45 -23.75
CA ILE A 994 -23.65 -18.18 -24.42
C ILE A 994 -24.59 -17.33 -23.56
N GLN A 995 -24.38 -16.02 -23.53
CA GLN A 995 -25.15 -15.08 -22.71
C GLN A 995 -25.44 -13.77 -23.45
N LEU A 996 -26.70 -13.33 -23.44
CA LEU A 996 -27.10 -11.99 -23.89
C LEU A 996 -27.15 -11.04 -22.70
N ILE A 997 -26.68 -9.82 -22.90
CA ILE A 997 -26.54 -8.82 -21.85
C ILE A 997 -26.99 -7.46 -22.40
N ALA A 998 -28.02 -6.88 -21.78
CA ALA A 998 -28.49 -5.51 -21.97
C ALA A 998 -28.54 -4.79 -20.60
N PRO A 999 -28.58 -3.44 -20.57
CA PRO A 999 -28.56 -2.66 -19.33
C PRO A 999 -29.88 -2.69 -18.52
N ASP A 1000 -31.01 -2.98 -19.17
CA ASP A 1000 -32.37 -2.90 -18.63
C ASP A 1000 -33.10 -4.26 -18.56
N SER A 1001 -32.50 -5.33 -19.10
CA SER A 1001 -33.11 -6.66 -19.23
C SER A 1001 -32.35 -7.73 -18.43
N LEU A 1002 -33.06 -8.79 -18.00
CA LEU A 1002 -32.40 -9.93 -17.34
C LEU A 1002 -31.49 -10.68 -18.32
N LYS A 1003 -30.26 -10.98 -17.87
CA LYS A 1003 -29.24 -11.66 -18.68
C LYS A 1003 -29.69 -13.06 -19.12
N GLN A 1004 -30.03 -13.20 -20.39
CA GLN A 1004 -30.39 -14.49 -21.02
C GLN A 1004 -29.16 -15.39 -21.13
N LYS A 1005 -29.33 -16.70 -20.98
CA LYS A 1005 -28.23 -17.67 -20.93
C LYS A 1005 -28.66 -18.99 -21.57
N ALA A 1006 -27.88 -19.45 -22.55
CA ALA A 1006 -28.00 -20.78 -23.13
C ALA A 1006 -26.68 -21.56 -22.91
N ARG A 1007 -26.74 -22.89 -22.94
CA ARG A 1007 -25.55 -23.76 -22.91
C ARG A 1007 -25.79 -25.02 -23.73
N THR A 1008 -24.71 -25.58 -24.25
CA THR A 1008 -24.73 -26.91 -24.87
C THR A 1008 -24.79 -28.02 -23.82
N ALA A 1009 -25.02 -29.26 -24.25
CA ALA A 1009 -24.65 -30.46 -23.50
C ALA A 1009 -23.13 -30.48 -23.22
N SER A 1010 -22.73 -31.38 -22.31
CA SER A 1010 -21.34 -31.50 -21.86
C SER A 1010 -20.67 -32.69 -22.53
N MET A 1011 -19.65 -32.41 -23.33
CA MET A 1011 -18.91 -33.38 -24.14
C MET A 1011 -17.60 -33.78 -23.45
N LEU A 1012 -17.18 -35.04 -23.59
CA LEU A 1012 -15.89 -35.50 -23.08
C LEU A 1012 -14.79 -35.17 -24.09
N MET A 1013 -13.71 -34.53 -23.65
CA MET A 1013 -12.56 -34.20 -24.51
C MET A 1013 -11.86 -35.48 -24.99
N GLN A 1014 -11.74 -35.66 -26.31
CA GLN A 1014 -10.97 -36.75 -26.96
C GLN A 1014 -9.81 -36.20 -27.80
N GLY A 1015 -9.30 -35.01 -27.46
CA GLY A 1015 -8.25 -34.31 -28.20
C GLY A 1015 -8.20 -32.82 -27.81
N LEU A 1016 -7.59 -32.00 -28.67
CA LEU A 1016 -7.65 -30.53 -28.58
C LEU A 1016 -8.96 -29.96 -29.13
N ASP A 1017 -9.72 -30.76 -29.88
CA ASP A 1017 -10.87 -30.30 -30.65
C ASP A 1017 -12.15 -31.04 -30.20
N VAL A 1018 -13.29 -30.35 -30.21
CA VAL A 1018 -14.56 -30.83 -29.65
C VAL A 1018 -15.74 -30.45 -30.54
N PRO A 1019 -16.49 -31.42 -31.09
CA PRO A 1019 -17.80 -31.17 -31.70
C PRO A 1019 -18.88 -30.96 -30.63
N PHE A 1020 -19.80 -30.03 -30.86
CA PHE A 1020 -20.99 -29.81 -30.04
C PHE A 1020 -22.29 -30.09 -30.81
N ASP A 1021 -22.38 -29.69 -32.09
CA ASP A 1021 -23.56 -29.89 -32.98
C ASP A 1021 -24.90 -29.37 -32.41
N GLU A 1022 -24.89 -28.27 -31.64
CA GLU A 1022 -26.07 -27.79 -30.89
C GLU A 1022 -26.51 -26.36 -31.22
N ASN A 1023 -27.80 -26.18 -31.50
CA ASN A 1023 -28.40 -24.89 -31.80
C ASN A 1023 -28.98 -24.23 -30.52
N LEU A 1024 -28.57 -23.00 -30.23
CA LEU A 1024 -28.99 -22.24 -29.05
C LEU A 1024 -29.78 -21.00 -29.49
N GLU A 1025 -31.06 -20.94 -29.11
CA GLU A 1025 -31.95 -19.79 -29.36
C GLU A 1025 -32.17 -18.97 -28.07
N MET A 1026 -32.24 -17.65 -28.22
CA MET A 1026 -32.35 -16.71 -27.11
C MET A 1026 -32.95 -15.37 -27.57
N SER A 1027 -33.99 -14.90 -26.87
CA SER A 1027 -34.70 -13.64 -27.17
C SER A 1027 -34.67 -12.66 -26.00
N MET A 1028 -34.58 -11.37 -26.28
CA MET A 1028 -34.53 -10.31 -25.28
C MET A 1028 -35.16 -9.02 -25.81
N GLU A 1029 -35.98 -8.38 -24.97
CA GLU A 1029 -36.52 -7.05 -25.21
C GLU A 1029 -35.68 -6.03 -24.42
N THR A 1030 -35.27 -4.93 -25.06
CA THR A 1030 -34.43 -3.88 -24.46
C THR A 1030 -34.73 -2.53 -25.11
N ASN A 1031 -34.60 -1.44 -24.35
CA ASN A 1031 -34.64 -0.08 -24.86
C ASN A 1031 -33.26 0.40 -25.36
N TYR A 1032 -32.20 -0.41 -25.20
CA TYR A 1032 -30.83 -0.06 -25.53
C TYR A 1032 -30.18 -1.16 -26.40
N PRO A 1033 -30.72 -1.43 -27.62
CA PRO A 1033 -30.13 -2.39 -28.56
C PRO A 1033 -28.64 -2.09 -28.80
N HIS A 1034 -28.30 -0.81 -28.96
CA HIS A 1034 -26.93 -0.32 -29.13
C HIS A 1034 -26.00 -0.51 -27.91
N LEU A 1035 -26.49 -1.00 -26.77
CA LEU A 1035 -25.72 -1.46 -25.59
C LEU A 1035 -25.94 -2.96 -25.31
N THR A 1036 -26.34 -3.74 -26.30
CA THR A 1036 -26.44 -5.20 -26.20
C THR A 1036 -25.13 -5.89 -26.53
N PHE A 1037 -24.73 -6.83 -25.68
CA PHE A 1037 -23.49 -7.60 -25.77
C PHE A 1037 -23.77 -9.10 -25.76
N LEU A 1038 -23.02 -9.83 -26.60
CA LEU A 1038 -22.96 -11.28 -26.61
C LEU A 1038 -21.67 -11.72 -25.92
N GLN A 1039 -21.80 -12.57 -24.90
CA GLN A 1039 -20.67 -13.24 -24.25
C GLN A 1039 -20.73 -14.75 -24.53
N TRP A 1040 -19.59 -15.33 -24.89
CA TRP A 1040 -19.41 -16.77 -25.03
C TRP A 1040 -18.29 -17.26 -24.10
N SER A 1041 -18.41 -18.49 -23.60
CA SER A 1041 -17.40 -19.11 -22.75
C SER A 1041 -17.39 -20.62 -22.92
N VAL A 1042 -16.20 -21.19 -23.01
CA VAL A 1042 -15.99 -22.64 -22.97
C VAL A 1042 -15.67 -23.00 -21.52
N LYS A 1043 -16.43 -23.93 -20.93
CA LYS A 1043 -16.36 -24.26 -19.50
C LYS A 1043 -16.21 -25.75 -19.27
N THR A 1044 -15.44 -26.11 -18.23
CA THR A 1044 -15.35 -27.49 -17.72
C THR A 1044 -15.94 -27.55 -16.31
N VAL A 1045 -16.40 -28.74 -15.91
CA VAL A 1045 -16.84 -29.02 -14.54
C VAL A 1045 -15.76 -29.81 -13.81
N SER A 1046 -15.24 -29.25 -12.73
CA SER A 1046 -14.27 -29.92 -11.84
C SER A 1046 -14.68 -29.71 -10.38
N ASN A 1047 -14.70 -30.79 -9.58
CA ASN A 1047 -15.11 -30.79 -8.17
C ASN A 1047 -16.42 -30.01 -7.89
N GLY A 1048 -17.43 -30.17 -8.76
CA GLY A 1048 -18.74 -29.51 -8.64
C GLY A 1048 -18.75 -28.00 -8.94
N ARG A 1049 -17.61 -27.40 -9.33
CA ARG A 1049 -17.52 -25.99 -9.73
C ARG A 1049 -17.28 -25.87 -11.23
N SER A 1050 -18.01 -24.98 -11.89
CA SER A 1050 -17.78 -24.65 -13.30
C SER A 1050 -16.60 -23.70 -13.44
N MET A 1051 -15.52 -24.14 -14.09
CA MET A 1051 -14.37 -23.30 -14.41
C MET A 1051 -14.46 -22.84 -15.86
N SER A 1052 -14.19 -21.56 -16.13
CA SER A 1052 -14.05 -21.07 -17.51
C SER A 1052 -12.65 -21.43 -17.99
N ILE A 1053 -12.55 -22.16 -19.11
CA ILE A 1053 -11.28 -22.40 -19.80
C ILE A 1053 -10.87 -21.11 -20.54
N THR A 1054 -11.85 -20.52 -21.22
CA THR A 1054 -11.67 -19.32 -22.04
C THR A 1054 -13.03 -18.68 -22.34
N SER A 1055 -13.03 -17.40 -22.71
CA SER A 1055 -14.23 -16.62 -23.02
C SER A 1055 -13.92 -15.43 -23.91
N GLY A 1056 -14.93 -14.98 -24.66
CA GLY A 1056 -14.91 -13.71 -25.37
C GLY A 1056 -16.25 -12.97 -25.20
N THR A 1057 -16.22 -11.68 -25.48
CA THR A 1057 -17.38 -10.78 -25.43
C THR A 1057 -17.31 -9.85 -26.64
N ALA A 1058 -18.43 -9.62 -27.31
CA ALA A 1058 -18.55 -8.62 -28.37
C ALA A 1058 -19.85 -7.84 -28.24
N LYS A 1059 -19.85 -6.60 -28.73
CA LYS A 1059 -21.06 -5.82 -28.97
C LYS A 1059 -21.88 -6.49 -30.09
N LEU A 1060 -23.16 -6.79 -29.86
CA LEU A 1060 -23.97 -7.60 -30.78
C LEU A 1060 -24.03 -6.97 -32.19
N TYR A 1061 -24.32 -5.67 -32.26
CA TYR A 1061 -24.35 -4.89 -33.51
C TYR A 1061 -22.99 -4.77 -34.22
N ASN A 1062 -21.89 -5.25 -33.63
CA ASN A 1062 -20.57 -5.31 -34.27
C ASN A 1062 -20.18 -6.73 -34.72
N MET A 1063 -21.11 -7.70 -34.66
CA MET A 1063 -20.87 -9.07 -35.09
C MET A 1063 -21.23 -9.27 -36.57
N ARG A 1064 -20.62 -10.28 -37.20
CA ARG A 1064 -20.95 -10.76 -38.55
C ARG A 1064 -21.84 -11.99 -38.47
N GLU A 1065 -22.87 -12.07 -39.30
CA GLU A 1065 -23.77 -13.23 -39.39
C GLU A 1065 -23.20 -14.34 -40.27
N GLY A 1066 -23.81 -15.53 -40.22
CA GLY A 1066 -23.35 -16.74 -40.92
C GLY A 1066 -22.34 -17.56 -40.13
N TYR A 1067 -21.60 -18.44 -40.82
CA TYR A 1067 -20.60 -19.34 -40.23
C TYR A 1067 -19.31 -18.57 -39.88
N ARG A 1068 -19.07 -18.29 -38.59
CA ARG A 1068 -17.98 -17.42 -38.09
C ARG A 1068 -17.21 -18.02 -36.92
N VAL A 1069 -15.96 -17.59 -36.80
CA VAL A 1069 -15.09 -17.92 -35.65
C VAL A 1069 -15.30 -16.95 -34.51
N PHE A 1070 -15.75 -17.46 -33.38
CA PHE A 1070 -15.75 -16.78 -32.09
C PHE A 1070 -14.34 -16.94 -31.49
N PRO A 1071 -13.54 -15.87 -31.37
CA PRO A 1071 -12.19 -15.96 -30.78
C PRO A 1071 -12.28 -16.33 -29.30
N LEU A 1072 -11.43 -17.25 -28.84
CA LEU A 1072 -11.44 -17.73 -27.46
C LEU A 1072 -10.23 -17.24 -26.65
N GLY A 1073 -10.29 -15.98 -26.24
CA GLY A 1073 -9.35 -15.37 -25.29
C GLY A 1073 -8.85 -14.01 -25.76
N VAL A 1074 -8.01 -13.37 -24.95
CA VAL A 1074 -7.21 -12.22 -25.39
C VAL A 1074 -6.10 -12.75 -26.30
N ALA A 1075 -5.84 -12.05 -27.41
CA ALA A 1075 -5.03 -12.48 -28.57
C ALA A 1075 -3.54 -12.84 -28.30
N SER A 1076 -3.11 -12.93 -27.05
CA SER A 1076 -1.71 -13.11 -26.65
C SER A 1076 -1.37 -14.44 -25.97
N ASN A 1077 -2.33 -15.30 -25.61
CA ASN A 1077 -2.02 -16.53 -24.84
C ASN A 1077 -2.90 -17.77 -25.06
N ASN A 1078 -3.98 -17.71 -25.85
CA ASN A 1078 -4.76 -18.90 -26.19
C ASN A 1078 -5.29 -18.81 -27.63
N GLU A 1079 -4.97 -19.82 -28.44
CA GLU A 1079 -5.28 -19.89 -29.88
C GLU A 1079 -6.61 -20.63 -30.16
N GLY A 1080 -7.40 -20.89 -29.12
CA GLY A 1080 -8.68 -21.60 -29.26
C GLY A 1080 -9.65 -20.85 -30.17
N ARG A 1081 -10.35 -21.59 -31.02
CA ARG A 1081 -11.33 -21.04 -31.97
C ARG A 1081 -12.63 -21.81 -31.88
N LEU A 1082 -13.76 -21.12 -31.74
CA LEU A 1082 -15.09 -21.73 -31.71
C LEU A 1082 -15.86 -21.35 -32.98
N LEU A 1083 -16.19 -22.32 -33.82
CA LEU A 1083 -16.96 -22.09 -35.04
C LEU A 1083 -18.46 -22.21 -34.75
N CYS A 1084 -19.21 -21.15 -35.08
CA CYS A 1084 -20.66 -21.10 -34.91
C CYS A 1084 -21.36 -20.52 -36.16
N LYS A 1085 -22.65 -20.83 -36.36
CA LYS A 1085 -23.52 -20.05 -37.27
C LYS A 1085 -24.30 -19.02 -36.45
N ILE A 1086 -24.19 -17.74 -36.77
CA ILE A 1086 -24.98 -16.67 -36.13
C ILE A 1086 -26.12 -16.25 -37.06
N SER A 1087 -27.32 -16.08 -36.51
CA SER A 1087 -28.42 -15.33 -37.12
C SER A 1087 -28.97 -14.34 -36.10
N VAL A 1088 -29.15 -13.08 -36.50
CA VAL A 1088 -29.78 -12.05 -35.67
C VAL A 1088 -31.02 -11.54 -36.39
N SER A 1089 -32.14 -11.45 -35.69
CA SER A 1089 -33.35 -10.84 -36.23
C SER A 1089 -33.95 -9.89 -35.21
N ASP A 1090 -34.04 -8.62 -35.62
CA ASP A 1090 -34.80 -7.59 -34.90
C ASP A 1090 -36.27 -7.73 -35.33
N CYS A 1091 -37.19 -7.87 -34.36
CA CYS A 1091 -38.63 -7.78 -34.62
C CYS A 1091 -39.08 -6.34 -34.39
N ASP A 1092 -39.40 -5.63 -35.48
CA ASP A 1092 -39.95 -4.26 -35.43
C ASP A 1092 -41.37 -4.19 -34.83
N ASP A 1093 -42.05 -5.33 -34.69
CA ASP A 1093 -43.36 -5.45 -34.01
C ASP A 1093 -43.21 -5.43 -32.48
N VAL A 1094 -43.03 -4.22 -31.92
CA VAL A 1094 -43.42 -3.89 -30.54
C VAL A 1094 -44.23 -2.58 -30.56
N SER A 1095 -45.43 -2.67 -31.13
CA SER A 1095 -46.47 -1.62 -31.16
C SER A 1095 -47.35 -1.65 -29.92
#